data_AF-A0AAF0ZY66-F1
#
_entry.id   AF-A0AAF0ZY66-F1
#
_cell.length_a   1.000
_cell.length_b   1.000
_cell.length_c   1.000
_cell.angle_alpha   90.00
_cell.angle_beta   90.00
_cell.angle_gamma   90.00
#
_symmetry.space_group_name_H-M   'P 1'
#
loop_
_entity.id
_entity.type
_entity.pdbx_description
1 polymer ?
#
loop_
_entity_poly.entity_id
_entity_poly.type
_entity_poly.pdbx_seq_one_letter_code
_entity_poly.pdbx_strand_id
1 'polypeptide(L)'
;MEPFLEGKTIFITGATVLVEKILRVQPNVRKLFLLVRASDSKSARKRFNDEVMQTELFSVLREKIGANNLNSLIEEKVFPVAGDISFEDFGIENSEMKDEMFKEIDIIINSAATTRFDERYDIAMDINVLGALNVLKFAKRCENVKIIVHVSTAYVCGEGEGVIPEKSFSLGETLNKNSKLDIDVERKVIDEKLKELEAQSLTTKEVTIAMRDLGIQRANLHGWPNTYSFTKAMGEMLLGHYKEDLQLVIIRPTIITSTYKEPFPGWIEGVKTVDSFILAYGKGVMNFCFGDPNTKLDMIPGDMVVNSILASIIAHIGNDEYYSSEELIYHISSSGINPLKTSDILLFLFNYFTKNPWMTKDGNIIKVGKPTLFSSMDSFRKYISTYYWPLLKIVELANVLSWRRFDKTYKDLKRKIDMAIRLSELYKPYLLFHGSFDDANTKRLRMTMKEHKMDGVLNFDPILVEKILRIQPNVRKLFLLVRASDTKSARKRFNEEVMQTELFSVLREKIGANNLNSLIKEKVFPIVGDISLEDFGIENSEMFKEIDIIINSAATTRFDERYDIAMNINVLGAFNVLKFAKKCANVKILVHVSTAYVCGEGEGVIPEKSFALGETLNKNTKLEIDVERKVIEEKLKELEDQNLTTKEVTIAMRDLGIQRANLHGWPNTYSFTKAMGEMLLGHYKEDLRLVIIRPTIITSTYKEPFPGWIEGVKTVDSFILGYGKGVLNFCFGDPNTILDMIVELANVLLWHRLDKTYKDLKRKIDMAIRLSELYKPYLLFHGSFDDANTEKLRMAMKEHKMDDVLNFDPSCINWEDYFMNTHLPGAVNHIF
;
A
#
# COMPACT_ATOMS: atom_id res chain seq x y z
N MET A 1 0.09 -11.06 17.91
CA MET A 1 -0.90 -10.62 16.90
C MET A 1 -2.01 -9.94 17.69
N GLU A 2 -2.50 -8.75 17.34
CA GLU A 2 -3.76 -8.33 17.99
C GLU A 2 -4.87 -9.30 17.54
N PRO A 3 -5.78 -9.73 18.42
CA PRO A 3 -6.62 -10.89 18.16
C PRO A 3 -7.91 -10.52 17.42
N PHE A 4 -7.83 -9.92 16.23
CA PHE A 4 -9.00 -9.35 15.55
C PHE A 4 -10.09 -10.38 15.17
N LEU A 5 -9.70 -11.63 14.93
CA LEU A 5 -10.63 -12.74 14.68
C LEU A 5 -10.77 -13.68 15.90
N GLU A 6 -10.14 -13.36 17.02
CA GLU A 6 -10.24 -14.16 18.24
C GLU A 6 -11.68 -14.16 18.75
N GLY A 7 -12.17 -15.34 19.10
CA GLY A 7 -13.54 -15.52 19.58
C GLY A 7 -14.63 -15.29 18.52
N LYS A 8 -14.28 -14.91 17.28
CA LYS A 8 -15.24 -14.67 16.19
C LYS A 8 -15.70 -15.96 15.54
N THR A 9 -16.96 -15.98 15.13
CA THR A 9 -17.53 -17.03 14.28
C THR A 9 -17.80 -16.50 12.89
N ILE A 10 -17.26 -17.20 11.90
CA ILE A 10 -17.25 -16.76 10.51
C ILE A 10 -18.01 -17.77 9.68
N PHE A 11 -18.96 -17.28 8.88
CA PHE A 11 -19.61 -18.07 7.85
C PHE A 11 -19.01 -17.75 6.48
N ILE A 12 -18.56 -18.78 5.77
CA ILE A 12 -17.86 -18.65 4.49
C ILE A 12 -18.63 -19.43 3.42
N THR A 13 -19.00 -18.76 2.33
CA THR A 13 -19.50 -19.40 1.11
C THR A 13 -18.41 -19.35 0.04
N GLY A 14 -18.00 -20.49 -0.48
CA GLY A 14 -16.88 -20.57 -1.43
C GLY A 14 -15.52 -20.15 -0.83
N ALA A 15 -14.42 -20.48 -1.50
CA ALA A 15 -13.02 -20.21 -1.11
C ALA A 15 -12.39 -21.11 -0.02
N THR A 16 -11.58 -22.06 -0.49
CA THR A 16 -10.77 -23.01 0.29
C THR A 16 -9.50 -22.37 0.88
N VAL A 17 -8.87 -21.43 0.17
CA VAL A 17 -7.64 -20.70 0.61
C VAL A 17 -7.86 -19.86 1.86
N LEU A 18 -9.04 -19.25 1.98
CA LEU A 18 -9.38 -18.38 3.09
C LEU A 18 -9.42 -19.15 4.42
N VAL A 19 -9.90 -20.40 4.38
CA VAL A 19 -9.95 -21.29 5.54
C VAL A 19 -8.54 -21.62 6.03
N GLU A 20 -7.65 -22.03 5.13
CA GLU A 20 -6.23 -22.27 5.45
C GLU A 20 -5.61 -21.03 6.10
N LYS A 21 -5.79 -19.87 5.45
CA LYS A 21 -5.21 -18.61 5.92
C LYS A 21 -5.68 -18.28 7.33
N ILE A 22 -6.99 -18.30 7.58
CA ILE A 22 -7.56 -17.97 8.90
C ILE A 22 -7.02 -18.91 9.96
N LEU A 23 -7.02 -20.23 9.73
CA LEU A 23 -6.49 -21.20 10.70
C LEU A 23 -4.99 -21.02 10.96
N ARG A 24 -4.22 -20.65 9.93
CA ARG A 24 -2.77 -20.42 10.05
C ARG A 24 -2.40 -19.15 10.79
N VAL A 25 -3.17 -18.07 10.61
CA VAL A 25 -2.86 -16.76 11.19
C VAL A 25 -3.61 -16.48 12.49
N GLN A 26 -4.81 -17.04 12.67
CA GLN A 26 -5.70 -16.79 13.82
C GLN A 26 -6.30 -18.12 14.34
N PRO A 27 -5.48 -18.99 14.96
CA PRO A 27 -5.97 -20.28 15.48
C PRO A 27 -7.01 -20.13 16.60
N ASN A 28 -7.08 -18.96 17.25
CA ASN A 28 -8.07 -18.66 18.29
C ASN A 28 -9.43 -18.18 17.74
N VAL A 29 -9.65 -18.28 16.42
CA VAL A 29 -10.99 -18.13 15.85
C VAL A 29 -11.93 -19.14 16.53
N ARG A 30 -13.16 -18.72 16.84
CA ARG A 30 -14.09 -19.57 17.59
C ARG A 30 -14.60 -20.70 16.71
N LYS A 31 -15.13 -20.37 15.54
CA LYS A 31 -15.80 -21.31 14.64
C LYS A 31 -15.82 -20.83 13.20
N LEU A 32 -15.67 -21.74 12.24
CA LEU A 32 -15.79 -21.51 10.80
C LEU A 32 -16.92 -22.38 10.25
N PHE A 33 -18.07 -21.79 9.95
CA PHE A 33 -19.12 -22.47 9.19
C PHE A 33 -18.79 -22.38 7.70
N LEU A 34 -18.69 -23.52 7.02
CA LEU A 34 -18.33 -23.57 5.60
C LEU A 34 -19.49 -24.14 4.78
N LEU A 35 -20.08 -23.34 3.90
CA LEU A 35 -21.13 -23.84 3.02
C LEU A 35 -20.52 -24.77 1.96
N VAL A 36 -20.95 -26.04 1.96
CA VAL A 36 -20.48 -27.08 1.06
C VAL A 36 -21.69 -27.70 0.36
N ARG A 37 -21.67 -27.70 -0.98
CA ARG A 37 -22.70 -28.37 -1.78
C ARG A 37 -22.65 -29.87 -1.56
N ALA A 38 -23.61 -30.39 -0.81
CA ALA A 38 -23.76 -31.80 -0.46
C ALA A 38 -25.22 -32.08 -0.07
N SER A 39 -25.62 -33.36 -0.09
CA SER A 39 -26.98 -33.79 0.28
C SER A 39 -27.29 -33.67 1.76
N ASP A 40 -26.28 -33.81 2.61
CA ASP A 40 -26.42 -33.91 4.07
C ASP A 40 -25.09 -33.58 4.75
N SER A 41 -25.12 -33.35 6.07
CA SER A 41 -23.95 -32.96 6.86
C SER A 41 -22.80 -33.97 6.80
N LYS A 42 -23.09 -35.27 6.70
CA LYS A 42 -22.06 -36.32 6.61
C LYS A 42 -21.36 -36.23 5.25
N SER A 43 -22.13 -36.04 4.18
CA SER A 43 -21.63 -35.84 2.83
C SER A 43 -20.83 -34.53 2.71
N ALA A 44 -21.25 -33.45 3.38
CA ALA A 44 -20.51 -32.19 3.45
C ALA A 44 -19.16 -32.36 4.15
N ARG A 45 -19.13 -33.01 5.31
CA ARG A 45 -17.88 -33.31 6.05
C ARG A 45 -16.94 -34.19 5.23
N LYS A 46 -17.45 -35.24 4.60
CA LYS A 46 -16.67 -36.11 3.72
C LYS A 46 -16.07 -35.33 2.55
N ARG A 47 -16.88 -34.52 1.88
CA ARG A 47 -16.43 -33.67 0.78
C ARG A 47 -15.32 -32.70 1.20
N PHE A 48 -15.48 -32.04 2.34
CA PHE A 48 -14.44 -31.15 2.88
C PHE A 48 -13.14 -31.93 3.16
N ASN A 49 -13.22 -33.08 3.82
CA ASN A 49 -12.05 -33.89 4.14
C ASN A 49 -11.33 -34.41 2.88
N ASP A 50 -12.09 -34.88 1.88
CA ASP A 50 -11.54 -35.50 0.68
C ASP A 50 -11.03 -34.45 -0.34
N GLU A 51 -11.79 -33.37 -0.57
CA GLU A 51 -11.52 -32.38 -1.63
C GLU A 51 -10.74 -31.15 -1.16
N VAL A 52 -10.77 -30.80 0.13
CA VAL A 52 -10.16 -29.56 0.65
C VAL A 52 -8.97 -29.87 1.53
N MET A 53 -9.13 -30.69 2.56
CA MET A 53 -8.07 -30.95 3.55
C MET A 53 -6.89 -31.74 2.97
N GLN A 54 -7.13 -32.59 1.96
CA GLN A 54 -6.06 -33.35 1.30
C GLN A 54 -5.21 -32.51 0.34
N THR A 55 -5.66 -31.31 -0.03
CA THR A 55 -4.93 -30.47 -0.98
C THR A 55 -3.59 -30.01 -0.41
N GLU A 56 -2.63 -29.77 -1.30
CA GLU A 56 -1.32 -29.23 -0.91
C GLU A 56 -1.42 -27.86 -0.24
N LEU A 57 -2.53 -27.14 -0.41
CA LEU A 57 -2.82 -25.89 0.28
C LEU A 57 -2.58 -26.00 1.80
N PHE A 58 -2.99 -27.12 2.42
CA PHE A 58 -2.85 -27.36 3.85
C PHE A 58 -1.49 -27.95 4.25
N SER A 59 -0.56 -28.15 3.31
CA SER A 59 0.78 -28.70 3.59
C SER A 59 1.54 -27.86 4.63
N VAL A 60 1.54 -26.54 4.48
CA VAL A 60 2.23 -25.61 5.39
C VAL A 60 1.69 -25.72 6.81
N LEU A 61 0.36 -25.78 6.97
CA LEU A 61 -0.25 -26.03 8.27
C LEU A 61 0.13 -27.43 8.81
N ARG A 62 0.01 -28.46 7.96
CA ARG A 62 0.31 -29.85 8.32
C ARG A 62 1.76 -30.04 8.79
N GLU A 63 2.71 -29.37 8.13
CA GLU A 63 4.13 -29.35 8.51
C GLU A 63 4.36 -28.56 9.79
N LYS A 64 3.69 -27.41 9.94
CA LYS A 64 3.89 -26.50 11.09
C LYS A 64 3.38 -27.06 12.41
N ILE A 65 2.18 -27.67 12.41
CA ILE A 65 1.54 -28.14 13.66
C ILE A 65 1.47 -29.67 13.76
N GLY A 66 1.78 -30.40 12.69
CA GLY A 66 1.68 -31.86 12.63
C GLY A 66 0.27 -32.33 12.24
N ALA A 67 0.20 -33.46 11.53
CA ALA A 67 -1.06 -33.98 10.97
C ALA A 67 -2.16 -34.24 12.02
N ASN A 68 -1.81 -34.82 13.18
CA ASN A 68 -2.79 -35.11 14.23
C ASN A 68 -3.36 -33.84 14.86
N ASN A 69 -2.51 -32.82 15.09
CA ASN A 69 -2.97 -31.54 15.64
C ASN A 69 -3.78 -30.75 14.62
N LEU A 70 -3.43 -30.83 13.32
CA LEU A 70 -4.25 -30.25 12.25
C LEU A 70 -5.64 -30.89 12.21
N ASN A 71 -5.74 -32.21 12.32
CA ASN A 71 -7.03 -32.90 12.38
C ASN A 71 -7.86 -32.44 13.58
N SER A 72 -7.23 -32.33 14.76
CA SER A 72 -7.90 -31.83 15.96
C SER A 72 -8.36 -30.39 15.80
N LEU A 73 -7.53 -29.51 15.23
CA LEU A 73 -7.85 -28.10 15.00
C LEU A 73 -9.03 -27.98 14.02
N ILE A 74 -9.03 -28.74 12.93
CA ILE A 74 -10.11 -28.76 11.95
C ILE A 74 -11.40 -29.27 12.58
N GLU A 75 -11.36 -30.36 13.34
CA GLU A 75 -12.55 -30.92 13.99
C GLU A 75 -13.15 -29.95 15.00
N GLU A 76 -12.29 -29.21 15.72
CA GLU A 76 -12.73 -28.22 16.71
C GLU A 76 -13.27 -26.93 16.07
N LYS A 77 -12.65 -26.45 14.99
CA LYS A 77 -12.89 -25.09 14.46
C LYS A 77 -13.73 -25.06 13.19
N VAL A 78 -13.76 -26.11 12.37
CA VAL A 78 -14.37 -26.09 11.04
C VAL A 78 -15.63 -26.95 11.02
N PHE A 79 -16.73 -26.35 10.58
CA PHE A 79 -18.06 -26.96 10.55
C PHE A 79 -18.63 -26.87 9.12
N PRO A 80 -18.40 -27.88 8.27
CA PRO A 80 -19.01 -27.97 6.95
C PRO A 80 -20.54 -28.07 7.06
N VAL A 81 -21.23 -27.16 6.40
CA VAL A 81 -22.69 -27.04 6.36
C VAL A 81 -23.16 -27.47 4.98
N ALA A 82 -24.00 -28.50 4.92
CA ALA A 82 -24.60 -28.95 3.67
C ALA A 82 -25.62 -27.92 3.18
N GLY A 83 -25.42 -27.38 1.98
CA GLY A 83 -26.34 -26.45 1.36
C GLY A 83 -25.84 -25.89 0.03
N ASP A 84 -26.70 -25.12 -0.64
CA ASP A 84 -26.38 -24.42 -1.89
C ASP A 84 -26.88 -22.97 -1.79
N ILE A 85 -26.04 -22.04 -2.24
CA ILE A 85 -26.30 -20.61 -2.14
C ILE A 85 -27.52 -20.18 -2.95
N SER A 86 -27.90 -20.94 -3.99
CA SER A 86 -29.07 -20.66 -4.83
C SER A 86 -30.41 -20.75 -4.10
N PHE A 87 -30.46 -21.43 -2.95
CA PHE A 87 -31.72 -21.62 -2.20
C PHE A 87 -31.85 -20.63 -1.04
N GLU A 88 -33.09 -20.35 -0.67
CA GLU A 88 -33.41 -19.64 0.58
C GLU A 88 -32.87 -20.42 1.78
N ASP A 89 -32.32 -19.71 2.77
CA ASP A 89 -31.55 -20.29 3.88
C ASP A 89 -30.51 -21.33 3.45
N PHE A 90 -29.99 -21.19 2.22
CA PHE A 90 -29.05 -22.08 1.56
C PHE A 90 -29.52 -23.54 1.44
N GLY A 91 -30.83 -23.80 1.58
CA GLY A 91 -31.37 -25.16 1.60
C GLY A 91 -30.92 -25.98 2.82
N ILE A 92 -30.48 -25.33 3.90
CA ILE A 92 -30.07 -26.05 5.12
C ILE A 92 -31.31 -26.63 5.79
N GLU A 93 -31.42 -27.95 5.81
CA GLU A 93 -32.56 -28.64 6.43
C GLU A 93 -32.43 -28.75 7.95
N ASN A 94 -31.21 -28.85 8.46
CA ASN A 94 -30.95 -28.99 9.90
C ASN A 94 -31.32 -27.70 10.67
N SER A 95 -32.43 -27.73 11.39
CA SER A 95 -32.95 -26.58 12.15
C SER A 95 -32.05 -26.18 13.31
N GLU A 96 -31.47 -27.14 14.04
CA GLU A 96 -30.58 -26.86 15.17
C GLU A 96 -29.32 -26.11 14.71
N MET A 97 -28.72 -26.56 13.60
CA MET A 97 -27.56 -25.92 12.99
C MET A 97 -27.89 -24.51 12.48
N LYS A 98 -29.08 -24.30 11.89
CA LYS A 98 -29.53 -22.96 11.49
C LYS A 98 -29.69 -22.03 12.69
N ASP A 99 -30.34 -22.49 13.74
CA ASP A 99 -30.55 -21.70 14.96
C ASP A 99 -29.23 -21.32 15.63
N GLU A 100 -28.26 -22.24 15.63
CA GLU A 100 -26.90 -21.98 16.08
C GLU A 100 -26.21 -20.92 15.20
N MET A 101 -26.28 -21.05 13.88
CA MET A 101 -25.72 -20.08 12.93
C MET A 101 -26.33 -18.68 13.11
N PHE A 102 -27.65 -18.57 13.28
CA PHE A 102 -28.32 -17.27 13.51
C PHE A 102 -27.83 -16.58 14.78
N LYS A 103 -27.58 -17.35 15.84
CA LYS A 103 -27.08 -16.79 17.12
C LYS A 103 -25.60 -16.49 17.09
N GLU A 104 -24.80 -17.29 16.40
CA GLU A 104 -23.36 -17.30 16.62
C GLU A 104 -22.55 -16.50 15.61
N ILE A 105 -23.03 -16.32 14.37
CA ILE A 105 -22.22 -15.72 13.30
C ILE A 105 -21.97 -14.22 13.56
N ASP A 106 -20.69 -13.86 13.58
CA ASP A 106 -20.21 -12.47 13.65
C ASP A 106 -19.92 -11.89 12.26
N ILE A 107 -19.42 -12.73 11.33
CA ILE A 107 -18.83 -12.30 10.06
C ILE A 107 -19.32 -13.23 8.94
N ILE A 108 -19.77 -12.67 7.82
CA ILE A 108 -20.12 -13.44 6.63
C ILE A 108 -19.18 -13.06 5.48
N ILE A 109 -18.55 -14.06 4.87
CA ILE A 109 -17.68 -13.90 3.69
C ILE A 109 -18.29 -14.69 2.53
N ASN A 110 -18.85 -13.96 1.58
CA ASN A 110 -19.50 -14.51 0.40
C ASN A 110 -18.57 -14.48 -0.82
N SER A 111 -17.93 -15.62 -1.10
CA SER A 111 -17.08 -15.83 -2.27
C SER A 111 -17.65 -16.88 -3.24
N ALA A 112 -18.79 -17.51 -2.94
CA ALA A 112 -19.42 -18.47 -3.82
C ALA A 112 -19.92 -17.78 -5.09
N ALA A 113 -19.57 -18.35 -6.25
CA ALA A 113 -19.99 -17.86 -7.55
C ALA A 113 -19.80 -18.95 -8.61
N THR A 114 -20.59 -18.87 -9.69
CA THR A 114 -20.12 -19.40 -10.98
C THR A 114 -19.26 -18.35 -11.66
N THR A 115 -18.02 -18.72 -11.99
CA THR A 115 -17.01 -17.83 -12.59
C THR A 115 -16.85 -18.05 -14.10
N ARG A 116 -17.70 -18.89 -14.69
CA ARG A 116 -17.69 -19.17 -16.12
C ARG A 116 -18.38 -18.04 -16.88
N PHE A 117 -17.67 -17.46 -17.85
CA PHE A 117 -18.21 -16.39 -18.70
C PHE A 117 -19.42 -16.83 -19.53
N ASP A 118 -19.47 -18.11 -19.89
CA ASP A 118 -20.54 -18.76 -20.66
C ASP A 118 -21.37 -19.74 -19.82
N GLU A 119 -21.65 -19.44 -18.54
CA GLU A 119 -22.57 -20.30 -17.78
C GLU A 119 -24.01 -20.17 -18.32
N ARG A 120 -24.79 -21.25 -18.13
CA ARG A 120 -26.24 -21.20 -18.33
C ARG A 120 -26.86 -20.03 -17.55
N TYR A 121 -27.72 -19.25 -18.21
CA TYR A 121 -28.22 -18.01 -17.63
C TYR A 121 -29.05 -18.21 -16.36
N ASP A 122 -29.88 -19.25 -16.32
CA ASP A 122 -30.64 -19.68 -15.13
C ASP A 122 -29.71 -19.97 -13.95
N ILE A 123 -28.68 -20.78 -14.16
CA ILE A 123 -27.71 -21.14 -13.12
C ILE A 123 -26.92 -19.91 -12.64
N ALA A 124 -26.51 -19.04 -13.57
CA ALA A 124 -25.77 -17.82 -13.22
C ALA A 124 -26.63 -16.82 -12.44
N MET A 125 -27.90 -16.68 -12.80
CA MET A 125 -28.89 -15.88 -12.07
C MET A 125 -29.07 -16.43 -10.65
N ASP A 126 -29.32 -17.72 -10.51
CA ASP A 126 -29.57 -18.36 -9.21
C ASP A 126 -28.38 -18.25 -8.26
N ILE A 127 -27.14 -18.44 -8.77
CA ILE A 127 -25.95 -18.44 -7.93
C ILE A 127 -25.43 -17.02 -7.66
N ASN A 128 -25.18 -16.23 -8.70
CA ASN A 128 -24.47 -14.95 -8.56
C ASN A 128 -25.40 -13.81 -8.14
N VAL A 129 -26.69 -13.87 -8.51
CA VAL A 129 -27.67 -12.80 -8.26
C VAL A 129 -28.52 -13.16 -7.04
N LEU A 130 -29.30 -14.24 -7.15
CA LEU A 130 -30.19 -14.66 -6.06
C LEU A 130 -29.40 -15.21 -4.88
N GLY A 131 -28.27 -15.90 -5.12
CA GLY A 131 -27.40 -16.35 -4.04
C GLY A 131 -26.80 -15.21 -3.22
N ALA A 132 -26.43 -14.09 -3.85
CA ALA A 132 -26.02 -12.88 -3.13
C ALA A 132 -27.17 -12.32 -2.27
N LEU A 133 -28.39 -12.28 -2.80
CA LEU A 133 -29.58 -11.87 -2.06
C LEU A 133 -29.92 -12.84 -0.90
N ASN A 134 -29.77 -14.15 -1.10
CA ASN A 134 -30.00 -15.16 -0.07
C ASN A 134 -29.02 -15.01 1.09
N VAL A 135 -27.74 -14.72 0.79
CA VAL A 135 -26.74 -14.40 1.82
C VAL A 135 -27.17 -13.20 2.64
N LEU A 136 -27.65 -12.14 1.99
CA LEU A 136 -28.11 -10.94 2.69
C LEU A 136 -29.35 -11.21 3.55
N LYS A 137 -30.34 -11.93 3.01
CA LYS A 137 -31.54 -12.33 3.77
C LYS A 137 -31.19 -13.17 4.99
N PHE A 138 -30.26 -14.10 4.84
CA PHE A 138 -29.76 -14.93 5.95
C PHE A 138 -29.05 -14.07 6.99
N ALA A 139 -28.17 -13.16 6.56
CA ALA A 139 -27.45 -12.24 7.44
C ALA A 139 -28.38 -11.37 8.30
N LYS A 140 -29.48 -10.88 7.72
CA LYS A 140 -30.51 -10.09 8.44
C LYS A 140 -31.21 -10.87 9.56
N ARG A 141 -31.17 -12.19 9.52
CA ARG A 141 -31.74 -13.06 10.56
C ARG A 141 -30.72 -13.44 11.63
N CYS A 142 -29.44 -13.18 11.39
CA CYS A 142 -28.40 -13.40 12.39
C CYS A 142 -28.41 -12.27 13.44
N GLU A 143 -28.27 -12.63 14.70
CA GLU A 143 -28.34 -11.70 15.83
C GLU A 143 -27.09 -10.81 15.95
N ASN A 144 -25.93 -11.33 15.51
CA ASN A 144 -24.61 -10.76 15.81
C ASN A 144 -23.77 -10.38 14.58
N VAL A 145 -24.32 -10.47 13.37
CA VAL A 145 -23.56 -10.17 12.14
C VAL A 145 -23.14 -8.70 12.14
N LYS A 146 -21.83 -8.49 12.16
CA LYS A 146 -21.22 -7.16 12.13
C LYS A 146 -20.92 -6.70 10.72
N ILE A 147 -20.52 -7.62 9.85
CA ILE A 147 -20.06 -7.31 8.50
C ILE A 147 -20.33 -8.46 7.52
N ILE A 148 -20.69 -8.08 6.30
CA ILE A 148 -20.75 -8.95 5.14
C ILE A 148 -19.66 -8.51 4.16
N VAL A 149 -18.79 -9.44 3.76
CA VAL A 149 -17.84 -9.23 2.67
C VAL A 149 -18.29 -10.01 1.46
N HIS A 150 -18.57 -9.34 0.35
CA HIS A 150 -18.93 -9.97 -0.92
C HIS A 150 -17.78 -9.88 -1.93
N VAL A 151 -17.36 -11.02 -2.48
CA VAL A 151 -16.35 -11.06 -3.55
C VAL A 151 -17.04 -10.98 -4.90
N SER A 152 -16.85 -9.86 -5.59
CA SER A 152 -17.31 -9.60 -6.95
C SER A 152 -16.15 -9.71 -7.94
N THR A 153 -16.10 -8.83 -8.95
CA THR A 153 -15.01 -8.72 -9.93
C THR A 153 -14.86 -7.26 -10.36
N ALA A 154 -13.64 -6.80 -10.62
CA ALA A 154 -13.41 -5.45 -11.16
C ALA A 154 -14.06 -5.25 -12.54
N TYR A 155 -14.30 -6.34 -13.27
CA TYR A 155 -14.88 -6.32 -14.62
C TYR A 155 -16.41 -6.18 -14.66
N VAL A 156 -17.07 -5.88 -13.53
CA VAL A 156 -18.47 -5.42 -13.54
C VAL A 156 -18.65 -4.10 -14.30
N CYS A 157 -17.56 -3.37 -14.56
CA CYS A 157 -17.54 -2.20 -15.44
C CYS A 157 -17.65 -2.52 -16.95
N GLY A 158 -17.65 -3.80 -17.34
CA GLY A 158 -17.73 -4.22 -18.74
C GLY A 158 -16.50 -3.80 -19.55
N GLU A 159 -16.72 -3.10 -20.67
CA GLU A 159 -15.68 -2.63 -21.59
C GLU A 159 -15.31 -1.15 -21.36
N GLY A 160 -15.45 -0.65 -20.12
CA GLY A 160 -15.10 0.73 -19.78
C GLY A 160 -13.64 1.09 -20.08
N GLU A 161 -13.39 2.32 -20.52
CA GLU A 161 -12.06 2.83 -20.86
C GLU A 161 -11.55 3.85 -19.83
N GLY A 162 -10.22 4.02 -19.75
CA GLY A 162 -9.60 4.99 -18.84
C GLY A 162 -9.56 4.51 -17.39
N VAL A 163 -9.63 5.43 -16.43
CA VAL A 163 -9.59 5.08 -15.00
C VAL A 163 -10.99 4.71 -14.52
N ILE A 164 -11.16 3.47 -14.07
CA ILE A 164 -12.44 2.91 -13.60
C ILE A 164 -12.57 3.14 -12.09
N PRO A 165 -13.54 3.93 -11.61
CA PRO A 165 -13.67 4.29 -10.20
C PRO A 165 -14.28 3.17 -9.35
N GLU A 166 -13.97 3.16 -8.05
CA GLU A 166 -14.57 2.29 -7.02
C GLU A 166 -16.00 2.75 -6.66
N LYS A 167 -16.92 2.68 -7.63
CA LYS A 167 -18.31 3.15 -7.50
C LYS A 167 -19.31 2.00 -7.37
N SER A 168 -20.35 2.17 -6.54
CA SER A 168 -21.50 1.26 -6.48
C SER A 168 -22.40 1.35 -7.70
N PHE A 169 -23.22 0.30 -7.88
CA PHE A 169 -24.31 0.31 -8.84
C PHE A 169 -25.63 0.65 -8.16
N SER A 170 -26.42 1.51 -8.80
CA SER A 170 -27.83 1.69 -8.45
C SER A 170 -28.67 0.52 -8.96
N LEU A 171 -29.76 0.20 -8.27
CA LEU A 171 -30.69 -0.84 -8.73
C LEU A 171 -31.25 -0.48 -10.12
N GLY A 172 -31.04 -1.37 -11.08
CA GLY A 172 -31.48 -1.21 -12.47
C GLY A 172 -30.55 -0.38 -13.36
N GLU A 173 -29.37 0.00 -12.86
CA GLU A 173 -28.30 0.64 -13.65
C GLU A 173 -27.80 -0.31 -14.75
N THR A 174 -27.45 0.25 -15.91
CA THR A 174 -26.97 -0.48 -17.09
C THR A 174 -25.75 0.22 -17.67
N LEU A 175 -24.85 -0.55 -18.29
CA LEU A 175 -23.73 0.03 -19.05
C LEU A 175 -24.20 0.57 -20.40
N ASN A 176 -25.26 -0.02 -20.96
CA ASN A 176 -25.95 0.51 -22.14
C ASN A 176 -27.01 1.54 -21.73
N LYS A 177 -26.67 2.83 -21.91
CA LYS A 177 -27.54 3.99 -21.60
C LYS A 177 -28.94 3.95 -22.23
N ASN A 178 -29.14 3.15 -23.29
CA ASN A 178 -30.43 2.99 -23.96
C ASN A 178 -31.27 1.83 -23.41
N SER A 179 -30.81 1.16 -22.35
CA SER A 179 -31.49 0.03 -21.73
C SER A 179 -31.77 0.31 -20.25
N LYS A 180 -32.85 -0.28 -19.73
CA LYS A 180 -33.16 -0.30 -18.30
C LYS A 180 -33.18 -1.75 -17.84
N LEU A 181 -32.50 -2.05 -16.74
CA LEU A 181 -32.47 -3.39 -16.17
C LEU A 181 -33.54 -3.53 -15.09
N ASP A 182 -34.33 -4.59 -15.19
CA ASP A 182 -35.26 -5.02 -14.15
C ASP A 182 -34.99 -6.51 -13.92
N ILE A 183 -34.48 -6.82 -12.72
CA ILE A 183 -34.02 -8.17 -12.38
C ILE A 183 -35.20 -9.16 -12.35
N ASP A 184 -36.40 -8.72 -11.98
CA ASP A 184 -37.59 -9.59 -12.00
C ASP A 184 -38.08 -9.85 -13.43
N VAL A 185 -37.89 -8.90 -14.34
CA VAL A 185 -38.11 -9.13 -15.78
C VAL A 185 -37.11 -10.13 -16.33
N GLU A 186 -35.82 -10.02 -15.98
CA GLU A 186 -34.82 -11.01 -16.42
C GLU A 186 -35.16 -12.43 -15.94
N ARG A 187 -35.66 -12.57 -14.72
CA ARG A 187 -36.14 -13.86 -14.19
C ARG A 187 -37.30 -14.41 -15.01
N LYS A 188 -38.28 -13.57 -15.36
CA LYS A 188 -39.39 -14.00 -16.24
C LYS A 188 -38.90 -14.44 -17.62
N VAL A 189 -37.94 -13.73 -18.20
CA VAL A 189 -37.32 -14.11 -19.49
C VAL A 189 -36.66 -15.49 -19.40
N ILE A 190 -35.97 -15.78 -18.30
CA ILE A 190 -35.38 -17.11 -18.04
C ILE A 190 -36.48 -18.18 -17.96
N ASP A 191 -37.50 -17.96 -17.13
CA ASP A 191 -38.59 -18.92 -16.90
C ASP A 191 -39.36 -19.23 -18.20
N GLU A 192 -39.68 -18.19 -18.98
CA GLU A 192 -40.35 -18.33 -20.27
C GLU A 192 -39.48 -19.09 -21.26
N LYS A 193 -38.17 -18.82 -21.31
CA LYS A 193 -37.27 -19.56 -22.20
C LYS A 193 -37.15 -21.02 -21.80
N LEU A 194 -37.04 -21.33 -20.51
CA LEU A 194 -36.99 -22.72 -20.04
C LEU A 194 -38.26 -23.47 -20.42
N LYS A 195 -39.44 -22.89 -20.20
CA LYS A 195 -40.72 -23.50 -20.63
C LYS A 195 -40.79 -23.72 -22.15
N GLU A 196 -40.29 -22.78 -22.94
CA GLU A 196 -40.21 -22.90 -24.39
C GLU A 196 -39.31 -24.09 -24.80
N LEU A 197 -38.14 -24.23 -24.18
CA LEU A 197 -37.18 -25.30 -24.46
C LEU A 197 -37.69 -26.68 -23.98
N GLU A 198 -38.39 -26.73 -22.86
CA GLU A 198 -39.06 -27.94 -22.36
C GLU A 198 -40.15 -28.42 -23.32
N ALA A 199 -40.98 -27.50 -23.84
CA ALA A 199 -42.01 -27.81 -24.83
C ALA A 199 -41.44 -28.38 -26.14
N GLN A 200 -40.20 -28.03 -26.49
CA GLN A 200 -39.48 -28.52 -27.67
C GLN A 200 -38.86 -29.91 -27.46
N SER A 201 -38.92 -30.50 -26.26
CA SER A 201 -38.34 -31.81 -25.94
C SER A 201 -36.85 -31.94 -26.29
N LEU A 202 -36.09 -30.86 -26.15
CA LEU A 202 -34.66 -30.82 -26.47
C LEU A 202 -33.81 -31.63 -25.47
N THR A 203 -32.64 -32.06 -25.90
CA THR A 203 -31.67 -32.72 -25.02
C THR A 203 -31.08 -31.74 -23.99
N THR A 204 -30.60 -32.23 -22.85
CA THR A 204 -29.95 -31.40 -21.81
C THR A 204 -28.79 -30.55 -22.36
N LYS A 205 -28.07 -31.08 -23.37
CA LYS A 205 -26.97 -30.36 -24.01
C LYS A 205 -27.48 -29.19 -24.85
N GLU A 206 -28.55 -29.38 -25.61
CA GLU A 206 -29.17 -28.32 -26.41
C GLU A 206 -29.78 -27.24 -25.52
N VAL A 207 -30.48 -27.62 -24.45
CA VAL A 207 -30.97 -26.67 -23.42
C VAL A 207 -29.81 -25.87 -22.84
N THR A 208 -28.70 -26.54 -22.51
CA THR A 208 -27.51 -25.87 -21.97
C THR A 208 -26.94 -24.85 -22.96
N ILE A 209 -26.85 -25.18 -24.25
CA ILE A 209 -26.34 -24.24 -25.27
C ILE A 209 -27.30 -23.05 -25.40
N ALA A 210 -28.60 -23.30 -25.53
CA ALA A 210 -29.61 -22.25 -25.67
C ALA A 210 -29.61 -21.28 -24.48
N MET A 211 -29.50 -21.79 -23.24
CA MET A 211 -29.45 -20.96 -22.04
C MET A 211 -28.15 -20.18 -21.88
N ARG A 212 -27.03 -20.67 -22.43
CA ARG A 212 -25.78 -19.90 -22.50
C ARG A 212 -25.88 -18.75 -23.48
N ASP A 213 -26.42 -19.05 -24.67
CA ASP A 213 -26.62 -18.06 -25.72
C ASP A 213 -27.58 -16.97 -25.25
N LEU A 214 -28.66 -17.34 -24.54
CA LEU A 214 -29.56 -16.37 -23.91
C LEU A 214 -28.81 -15.45 -22.95
N GLY A 215 -27.99 -15.99 -22.04
CA GLY A 215 -27.24 -15.18 -21.07
C GLY A 215 -26.32 -14.16 -21.73
N ILE A 216 -25.60 -14.56 -22.78
CA ILE A 216 -24.74 -13.67 -23.56
C ILE A 216 -25.58 -12.58 -24.27
N GLN A 217 -26.73 -12.95 -24.85
CA GLN A 217 -27.63 -11.98 -25.49
C GLN A 217 -28.16 -10.95 -24.49
N ARG A 218 -28.59 -11.38 -23.31
CA ARG A 218 -29.09 -10.49 -22.25
C ARG A 218 -27.98 -9.60 -21.68
N ALA A 219 -26.78 -10.14 -21.45
CA ALA A 219 -25.64 -9.35 -21.03
C ALA A 219 -25.33 -8.23 -22.04
N ASN A 220 -25.21 -8.58 -23.33
CA ASN A 220 -24.93 -7.62 -24.40
C ASN A 220 -26.03 -6.56 -24.55
N LEU A 221 -27.30 -6.94 -24.37
CA LEU A 221 -28.43 -6.00 -24.39
C LEU A 221 -28.23 -4.87 -23.37
N HIS A 222 -27.75 -5.21 -22.18
CA HIS A 222 -27.55 -4.26 -21.08
C HIS A 222 -26.13 -3.65 -21.03
N GLY A 223 -25.26 -4.02 -21.97
CA GLY A 223 -23.92 -3.45 -22.16
C GLY A 223 -22.79 -4.20 -21.44
N TRP A 224 -23.05 -5.40 -20.92
CA TRP A 224 -22.01 -6.28 -20.37
C TRP A 224 -21.52 -7.29 -21.42
N PRO A 225 -20.22 -7.59 -21.45
CA PRO A 225 -19.64 -8.47 -22.47
C PRO A 225 -20.00 -9.96 -22.30
N ASN A 226 -20.40 -10.38 -21.11
CA ASN A 226 -20.75 -11.77 -20.82
C ASN A 226 -21.64 -11.92 -19.57
N THR A 227 -22.20 -13.13 -19.42
CA THR A 227 -23.12 -13.51 -18.35
C THR A 227 -22.49 -13.37 -16.96
N TYR A 228 -21.18 -13.63 -16.81
CA TYR A 228 -20.50 -13.57 -15.52
C TYR A 228 -20.43 -12.14 -14.97
N SER A 229 -19.86 -11.19 -15.72
CA SER A 229 -19.79 -9.79 -15.29
C SER A 229 -21.18 -9.19 -15.08
N PHE A 230 -22.14 -9.58 -15.92
CA PHE A 230 -23.52 -9.10 -15.84
C PHE A 230 -24.21 -9.56 -14.55
N THR A 231 -24.13 -10.86 -14.24
CA THR A 231 -24.75 -11.41 -13.02
C THR A 231 -24.03 -10.98 -11.75
N LYS A 232 -22.71 -10.75 -11.77
CA LYS A 232 -22.00 -10.12 -10.66
C LYS A 232 -22.47 -8.69 -10.40
N ALA A 233 -22.66 -7.89 -11.44
CA ALA A 233 -23.20 -6.54 -11.31
C ALA A 233 -24.63 -6.55 -10.72
N MET A 234 -25.50 -7.46 -11.18
CA MET A 234 -26.84 -7.64 -10.60
C MET A 234 -26.81 -8.07 -9.13
N GLY A 235 -25.89 -8.96 -8.75
CA GLY A 235 -25.69 -9.35 -7.36
C GLY A 235 -25.26 -8.17 -6.48
N GLU A 236 -24.34 -7.33 -6.96
CA GLU A 236 -23.95 -6.09 -6.26
C GLU A 236 -25.13 -5.12 -6.11
N MET A 237 -25.96 -4.95 -7.15
CA MET A 237 -27.14 -4.08 -7.10
C MET A 237 -28.13 -4.53 -6.02
N LEU A 238 -28.41 -5.84 -5.94
CA LEU A 238 -29.32 -6.38 -4.92
C LEU A 238 -28.73 -6.19 -3.51
N LEU A 239 -27.44 -6.47 -3.33
CA LEU A 239 -26.76 -6.28 -2.05
C LEU A 239 -26.79 -4.80 -1.62
N GLY A 240 -26.34 -3.90 -2.49
CA GLY A 240 -26.28 -2.46 -2.21
C GLY A 240 -27.66 -1.86 -1.95
N HIS A 241 -28.69 -2.31 -2.67
CA HIS A 241 -30.05 -1.80 -2.50
C HIS A 241 -30.73 -2.32 -1.22
N TYR A 242 -30.61 -3.61 -0.93
CA TYR A 242 -31.35 -4.23 0.18
C TYR A 242 -30.57 -4.33 1.49
N LYS A 243 -29.29 -3.91 1.55
CA LYS A 243 -28.46 -4.08 2.76
C LYS A 243 -29.02 -3.38 4.01
N GLU A 244 -29.78 -2.31 3.84
CA GLU A 244 -30.24 -1.43 4.94
C GLU A 244 -29.05 -1.02 5.82
N ASP A 245 -29.11 -1.29 7.12
CA ASP A 245 -28.10 -0.91 8.12
C ASP A 245 -26.94 -1.91 8.21
N LEU A 246 -27.00 -3.05 7.52
CA LEU A 246 -25.90 -4.01 7.53
C LEU A 246 -24.65 -3.42 6.84
N GLN A 247 -23.51 -3.60 7.49
CA GLN A 247 -22.22 -3.22 6.93
C GLN A 247 -21.84 -4.21 5.81
N LEU A 248 -21.68 -3.67 4.60
CA LEU A 248 -21.36 -4.42 3.40
C LEU A 248 -20.06 -3.91 2.80
N VAL A 249 -19.09 -4.81 2.63
CA VAL A 249 -17.86 -4.59 1.85
C VAL A 249 -17.93 -5.38 0.55
N ILE A 250 -17.58 -4.74 -0.56
CA ILE A 250 -17.46 -5.41 -1.86
C ILE A 250 -15.98 -5.44 -2.27
N ILE A 251 -15.42 -6.64 -2.40
CA ILE A 251 -14.06 -6.85 -2.93
C ILE A 251 -14.19 -7.17 -4.42
N ARG A 252 -13.60 -6.35 -5.28
CA ARG A 252 -13.57 -6.49 -6.73
C ARG A 252 -12.15 -6.86 -7.20
N PRO A 253 -11.76 -8.13 -7.15
CA PRO A 253 -10.48 -8.56 -7.71
C PRO A 253 -10.48 -8.51 -9.24
N THR A 254 -9.30 -8.31 -9.81
CA THR A 254 -9.02 -8.49 -11.24
C THR A 254 -8.77 -9.97 -11.55
N ILE A 255 -8.03 -10.32 -12.61
CA ILE A 255 -7.79 -11.74 -12.96
C ILE A 255 -6.93 -12.38 -11.88
N ILE A 256 -7.51 -13.30 -11.11
CA ILE A 256 -6.80 -13.98 -10.02
C ILE A 256 -5.85 -15.04 -10.59
N THR A 257 -4.57 -14.95 -10.24
CA THR A 257 -3.51 -15.92 -10.58
C THR A 257 -3.10 -16.74 -9.35
N SER A 258 -2.10 -17.61 -9.50
CA SER A 258 -1.59 -18.44 -8.39
C SER A 258 -1.09 -17.59 -7.21
N THR A 259 -0.94 -18.18 -6.03
CA THR A 259 -0.39 -17.48 -4.87
C THR A 259 1.02 -16.94 -5.17
N TYR A 260 1.31 -15.73 -4.69
CA TYR A 260 2.61 -15.10 -4.83
C TYR A 260 3.59 -15.59 -3.76
N LYS A 261 3.15 -15.65 -2.51
CA LYS A 261 3.97 -16.04 -1.36
C LYS A 261 3.28 -17.04 -0.44
N GLU A 262 1.99 -16.86 -0.17
CA GLU A 262 1.32 -17.59 0.91
C GLU A 262 0.17 -18.49 0.43
N PRO A 263 -0.07 -19.66 1.06
CA PRO A 263 0.79 -20.29 2.07
C PRO A 263 2.16 -20.71 1.53
N PHE A 264 2.27 -20.94 0.21
CA PHE A 264 3.51 -21.10 -0.53
C PHE A 264 3.30 -20.55 -1.95
N PRO A 265 4.37 -20.18 -2.68
CA PRO A 265 4.27 -19.64 -4.03
C PRO A 265 3.76 -20.69 -5.03
N GLY A 266 2.91 -20.27 -5.97
CA GLY A 266 2.53 -21.07 -7.15
C GLY A 266 1.26 -21.91 -7.00
N TRP A 267 0.65 -21.94 -5.81
CA TRP A 267 -0.59 -22.68 -5.61
C TRP A 267 -1.76 -22.06 -6.37
N ILE A 268 -2.54 -22.89 -7.07
CA ILE A 268 -3.73 -22.49 -7.80
C ILE A 268 -4.72 -23.65 -7.86
N GLU A 269 -6.00 -23.34 -7.76
CA GLU A 269 -7.08 -24.32 -7.82
C GLU A 269 -7.72 -24.35 -9.23
N GLY A 270 -7.43 -25.42 -9.98
CA GLY A 270 -8.02 -25.69 -11.29
C GLY A 270 -7.62 -24.71 -12.41
N VAL A 271 -8.07 -24.99 -13.64
CA VAL A 271 -7.83 -24.11 -14.80
C VAL A 271 -8.79 -22.92 -14.73
N LYS A 272 -8.27 -21.70 -14.60
CA LYS A 272 -9.07 -20.47 -14.61
C LYS A 272 -8.65 -19.55 -15.75
N THR A 273 -9.58 -18.75 -16.29
CA THR A 273 -9.36 -17.62 -17.23
C THR A 273 -8.09 -17.72 -18.10
N VAL A 274 -6.97 -17.13 -17.66
CA VAL A 274 -5.71 -17.07 -18.40
C VAL A 274 -5.05 -18.44 -18.60
N ASP A 275 -5.20 -19.35 -17.64
CA ASP A 275 -4.57 -20.68 -17.64
C ASP A 275 -5.01 -21.51 -18.84
N SER A 276 -6.22 -21.26 -19.37
CA SER A 276 -6.70 -21.89 -20.60
C SER A 276 -5.87 -21.52 -21.82
N PHE A 277 -5.39 -20.26 -21.91
CA PHE A 277 -4.46 -19.82 -22.95
C PHE A 277 -3.06 -20.38 -22.73
N ILE A 278 -2.58 -20.35 -21.49
CA ILE A 278 -1.27 -20.91 -21.10
C ILE A 278 -1.20 -22.39 -21.52
N LEU A 279 -2.27 -23.14 -21.22
CA LEU A 279 -2.45 -24.54 -21.61
C LEU A 279 -2.45 -24.75 -23.11
N ALA A 280 -3.25 -23.96 -23.85
CA ALA A 280 -3.36 -24.09 -25.29
C ALA A 280 -2.03 -23.76 -25.99
N TYR A 281 -1.31 -22.76 -25.49
CA TYR A 281 0.00 -22.37 -25.98
C TYR A 281 1.04 -23.46 -25.72
N GLY A 282 1.19 -23.90 -24.47
CA GLY A 282 2.17 -24.92 -24.08
C GLY A 282 1.98 -26.27 -24.81
N LYS A 283 0.73 -26.65 -25.13
CA LYS A 283 0.41 -27.86 -25.91
C LYS A 283 0.60 -27.70 -27.42
N GLY A 284 1.07 -26.55 -27.91
CA GLY A 284 1.16 -26.26 -29.34
C GLY A 284 -0.20 -26.34 -30.04
N VAL A 285 -1.28 -26.06 -29.31
CA VAL A 285 -2.65 -25.95 -29.84
C VAL A 285 -2.81 -24.56 -30.47
N MET A 286 -2.25 -23.52 -29.84
CA MET A 286 -2.32 -22.13 -30.29
C MET A 286 -0.93 -21.48 -30.28
N ASN A 287 -0.36 -21.18 -31.45
CA ASN A 287 0.87 -20.37 -31.59
C ASN A 287 0.55 -18.94 -32.05
N PHE A 288 -0.71 -18.55 -31.95
CA PHE A 288 -1.20 -17.24 -32.33
C PHE A 288 -2.37 -16.87 -31.42
N CYS A 289 -2.55 -15.57 -31.21
CA CYS A 289 -3.50 -15.02 -30.26
C CYS A 289 -4.10 -13.72 -30.80
N PHE A 290 -5.25 -13.37 -30.26
CA PHE A 290 -5.95 -12.14 -30.55
C PHE A 290 -5.81 -11.20 -29.34
N GLY A 291 -5.55 -9.91 -29.57
CA GLY A 291 -5.43 -8.90 -28.50
C GLY A 291 -4.53 -7.72 -28.88
N ASP A 292 -4.59 -6.65 -28.09
CA ASP A 292 -3.66 -5.52 -28.23
C ASP A 292 -2.39 -5.79 -27.40
N PRO A 293 -1.19 -5.71 -27.99
CA PRO A 293 0.06 -5.90 -27.23
C PRO A 293 0.24 -4.94 -26.05
N ASN A 294 -0.42 -3.79 -26.07
CA ASN A 294 -0.34 -2.75 -25.05
C ASN A 294 -1.48 -2.79 -24.03
N THR A 295 -2.47 -3.68 -24.21
CA THR A 295 -3.52 -3.86 -23.20
C THR A 295 -2.89 -4.25 -21.86
N LYS A 296 -3.28 -3.53 -20.82
CA LYS A 296 -2.92 -3.84 -19.43
C LYS A 296 -3.79 -5.01 -18.99
N LEU A 297 -3.26 -6.23 -19.09
CA LEU A 297 -4.00 -7.40 -18.63
C LEU A 297 -3.90 -7.44 -17.11
N ASP A 298 -4.89 -6.84 -16.43
CA ASP A 298 -4.85 -6.68 -14.99
C ASP A 298 -5.04 -8.01 -14.28
N MET A 299 -4.00 -8.38 -13.52
CA MET A 299 -3.89 -9.62 -12.79
C MET A 299 -3.50 -9.36 -11.34
N ILE A 300 -3.91 -10.25 -10.44
CA ILE A 300 -3.56 -10.19 -9.03
C ILE A 300 -3.39 -11.59 -8.43
N PRO A 301 -2.34 -11.86 -7.64
CA PRO A 301 -2.16 -13.14 -6.95
C PRO A 301 -3.28 -13.44 -5.93
N GLY A 302 -3.68 -14.72 -5.83
CA GLY A 302 -4.79 -15.14 -4.97
C GLY A 302 -4.60 -14.87 -3.47
N ASP A 303 -3.37 -14.93 -2.97
CA ASP A 303 -3.03 -14.61 -1.58
C ASP A 303 -3.20 -13.12 -1.25
N MET A 304 -2.94 -12.23 -2.21
CA MET A 304 -3.22 -10.80 -2.05
C MET A 304 -4.73 -10.52 -1.96
N VAL A 305 -5.56 -11.25 -2.70
CA VAL A 305 -7.03 -11.14 -2.59
C VAL A 305 -7.48 -11.59 -1.20
N VAL A 306 -7.00 -12.74 -0.71
CA VAL A 306 -7.31 -13.23 0.64
C VAL A 306 -6.86 -12.25 1.72
N ASN A 307 -5.64 -11.71 1.59
CA ASN A 307 -5.12 -10.71 2.52
C ASN A 307 -5.96 -9.44 2.52
N SER A 308 -6.47 -8.98 1.36
CA SER A 308 -7.36 -7.82 1.26
C SER A 308 -8.73 -8.05 1.91
N ILE A 309 -9.30 -9.26 1.79
CA ILE A 309 -10.55 -9.65 2.45
C ILE A 309 -10.37 -9.52 3.97
N LEU A 310 -9.34 -10.17 4.52
CA LEU A 310 -9.08 -10.14 5.96
C LEU A 310 -8.76 -8.72 6.45
N ALA A 311 -7.97 -7.96 5.70
CA ALA A 311 -7.67 -6.57 6.01
C ALA A 311 -8.93 -5.71 6.07
N SER A 312 -9.86 -5.87 5.11
CA SER A 312 -11.12 -5.13 5.12
C SER A 312 -11.96 -5.45 6.36
N ILE A 313 -12.04 -6.72 6.75
CA ILE A 313 -12.77 -7.15 7.95
C ILE A 313 -12.18 -6.48 9.19
N ILE A 314 -10.85 -6.52 9.33
CA ILE A 314 -10.13 -5.96 10.47
C ILE A 314 -10.34 -4.45 10.56
N ALA A 315 -10.19 -3.74 9.43
CA ALA A 315 -10.33 -2.29 9.39
C ALA A 315 -11.74 -1.82 9.79
N HIS A 316 -12.76 -2.59 9.42
CA HIS A 316 -14.17 -2.23 9.60
C HIS A 316 -14.80 -2.70 10.91
N ILE A 317 -14.36 -3.84 11.48
CA ILE A 317 -14.85 -4.31 12.79
C ILE A 317 -14.18 -3.57 13.96
N GLY A 318 -12.97 -3.04 13.75
CA GLY A 318 -12.16 -2.41 14.80
C GLY A 318 -12.36 -0.91 15.00
N ASN A 319 -13.11 -0.21 14.13
CA ASN A 319 -13.16 1.26 14.13
C ASN A 319 -14.54 1.82 13.75
N ASP A 320 -15.41 2.05 14.74
CA ASP A 320 -16.76 2.61 14.55
C ASP A 320 -16.78 4.09 14.08
N GLU A 321 -15.67 4.84 14.25
CA GLU A 321 -15.62 6.28 13.94
C GLU A 321 -14.97 6.65 12.60
N TYR A 322 -14.17 5.76 11.96
CA TYR A 322 -13.34 6.13 10.79
C TYR A 322 -13.94 5.76 9.42
N TYR A 323 -14.92 4.86 9.37
CA TYR A 323 -15.54 4.36 8.13
C TYR A 323 -17.04 4.66 8.06
N SER A 324 -17.47 5.77 8.66
CA SER A 324 -18.85 6.21 8.51
C SER A 324 -19.07 6.87 7.13
N SER A 325 -19.91 6.23 6.33
CA SER A 325 -20.72 6.80 5.22
C SER A 325 -20.24 6.81 3.76
N GLU A 326 -19.04 6.36 3.38
CA GLU A 326 -18.67 6.22 1.96
C GLU A 326 -18.47 4.75 1.52
N GLU A 327 -18.98 4.42 0.33
CA GLU A 327 -19.13 3.07 -0.21
C GLU A 327 -17.86 2.19 -0.10
N LEU A 328 -17.98 1.02 0.55
CA LEU A 328 -16.87 0.12 0.92
C LEU A 328 -16.49 -0.84 -0.22
N ILE A 329 -16.16 -0.30 -1.39
CA ILE A 329 -15.78 -1.07 -2.58
C ILE A 329 -14.27 -1.00 -2.75
N TYR A 330 -13.62 -2.15 -2.90
CA TYR A 330 -12.18 -2.24 -3.07
C TYR A 330 -11.83 -2.92 -4.40
N HIS A 331 -11.19 -2.20 -5.32
CA HIS A 331 -10.54 -2.83 -6.47
C HIS A 331 -9.22 -3.43 -6.02
N ILE A 332 -9.12 -4.76 -6.12
CA ILE A 332 -7.86 -5.48 -5.86
C ILE A 332 -7.21 -5.70 -7.22
N SER A 333 -6.36 -4.75 -7.62
CA SER A 333 -5.85 -4.59 -8.98
C SER A 333 -4.37 -4.24 -8.99
N SER A 334 -3.70 -4.43 -10.13
CA SER A 334 -2.29 -4.04 -10.33
C SER A 334 -2.10 -2.95 -11.40
N SER A 335 -3.06 -2.73 -12.30
CA SER A 335 -2.89 -1.88 -13.50
C SER A 335 -2.60 -0.40 -13.22
N GLY A 336 -2.98 0.10 -12.04
CA GLY A 336 -2.71 1.48 -11.62
C GLY A 336 -1.26 1.73 -11.16
N ILE A 337 -0.62 0.74 -10.55
CA ILE A 337 0.68 0.90 -9.87
C ILE A 337 1.78 0.05 -10.50
N ASN A 338 1.47 -1.17 -10.94
CA ASN A 338 2.43 -2.13 -11.49
C ASN A 338 1.81 -2.88 -12.69
N PRO A 339 1.58 -2.19 -13.83
CA PRO A 339 0.85 -2.75 -14.96
C PRO A 339 1.63 -3.87 -15.69
N LEU A 340 0.91 -4.94 -16.05
CA LEU A 340 1.42 -6.03 -16.88
C LEU A 340 0.76 -5.98 -18.27
N LYS A 341 1.56 -5.98 -19.35
CA LYS A 341 1.01 -5.92 -20.71
C LYS A 341 0.82 -7.31 -21.31
N THR A 342 -0.10 -7.42 -22.26
CA THR A 342 -0.30 -8.66 -23.04
C THR A 342 0.99 -9.11 -23.74
N SER A 343 1.79 -8.17 -24.27
CA SER A 343 3.08 -8.50 -24.89
C SER A 343 4.10 -9.11 -23.92
N ASP A 344 4.12 -8.67 -22.66
CA ASP A 344 5.00 -9.21 -21.62
C ASP A 344 4.64 -10.68 -21.32
N ILE A 345 3.35 -10.97 -21.15
CA ILE A 345 2.85 -12.33 -20.90
C ILE A 345 3.21 -13.28 -22.04
N LEU A 346 3.03 -12.85 -23.29
CA LEU A 346 3.38 -13.65 -24.46
C LEU A 346 4.89 -13.94 -24.52
N LEU A 347 5.72 -12.98 -24.11
CA LEU A 347 7.15 -13.17 -23.99
C LEU A 347 7.50 -14.18 -22.89
N PHE A 348 6.89 -14.07 -21.71
CA PHE A 348 7.10 -15.00 -20.60
C PHE A 348 6.68 -16.42 -20.97
N LEU A 349 5.53 -16.59 -21.63
CA LEU A 349 5.08 -17.90 -22.12
C LEU A 349 6.06 -18.51 -23.11
N PHE A 350 6.51 -17.72 -24.09
CA PHE A 350 7.49 -18.20 -25.07
C PHE A 350 8.81 -18.60 -24.40
N ASN A 351 9.34 -17.77 -23.50
CA ASN A 351 10.58 -18.05 -22.80
C ASN A 351 10.46 -19.31 -21.93
N TYR A 352 9.37 -19.43 -21.16
CA TYR A 352 9.14 -20.56 -20.28
C TYR A 352 9.02 -21.87 -21.04
N PHE A 353 8.12 -21.97 -22.03
CA PHE A 353 7.89 -23.22 -22.77
C PHE A 353 9.00 -23.55 -23.78
N THR A 354 9.84 -22.58 -24.15
CA THR A 354 11.09 -22.88 -24.88
C THR A 354 12.10 -23.55 -23.96
N LYS A 355 12.21 -23.11 -22.71
CA LYS A 355 13.13 -23.69 -21.70
C LYS A 355 12.59 -25.00 -21.11
N ASN A 356 11.28 -25.10 -20.92
CA ASN A 356 10.56 -26.22 -20.30
C ASN A 356 9.47 -26.74 -21.26
N PRO A 357 9.85 -27.38 -22.38
CA PRO A 357 8.88 -27.79 -23.40
C PRO A 357 8.00 -28.93 -22.90
N TRP A 358 6.71 -28.89 -23.25
CA TRP A 358 5.76 -29.93 -22.85
C TRP A 358 5.97 -31.18 -23.70
N MET A 359 5.76 -32.36 -23.10
CA MET A 359 5.77 -33.64 -23.79
C MET A 359 4.35 -34.11 -24.13
N THR A 360 4.18 -34.71 -25.30
CA THR A 360 2.95 -35.44 -25.64
C THR A 360 2.86 -36.72 -24.81
N LYS A 361 1.66 -37.35 -24.80
CA LYS A 361 1.47 -38.68 -24.18
C LYS A 361 2.41 -39.75 -24.74
N ASP A 362 2.88 -39.57 -25.97
CA ASP A 362 3.80 -40.48 -26.67
C ASP A 362 5.29 -40.13 -26.42
N GLY A 363 5.57 -39.18 -25.51
CA GLY A 363 6.94 -38.77 -25.14
C GLY A 363 7.61 -37.78 -26.10
N ASN A 364 6.90 -37.27 -27.11
CA ASN A 364 7.45 -36.31 -28.06
C ASN A 364 7.46 -34.88 -27.50
N ILE A 365 8.57 -34.16 -27.68
CA ILE A 365 8.73 -32.77 -27.25
C ILE A 365 7.90 -31.84 -28.16
N ILE A 366 7.05 -31.01 -27.56
CA ILE A 366 6.30 -29.96 -28.25
C ILE A 366 7.18 -28.71 -28.31
N LYS A 367 7.60 -28.33 -29.53
CA LYS A 367 8.31 -27.08 -29.78
C LYS A 367 7.32 -25.96 -30.01
N VAL A 368 7.27 -25.00 -29.08
CA VAL A 368 6.47 -23.78 -29.25
C VAL A 368 7.21 -22.77 -30.11
N GLY A 369 6.46 -21.97 -30.88
CA GLY A 369 6.98 -20.83 -31.63
C GLY A 369 6.64 -19.51 -30.94
N LYS A 370 7.32 -18.42 -31.32
CA LYS A 370 6.96 -17.08 -30.85
C LYS A 370 5.49 -16.80 -31.24
N PRO A 371 4.61 -16.45 -30.29
CA PRO A 371 3.20 -16.27 -30.59
C PRO A 371 2.98 -15.10 -31.56
N THR A 372 2.16 -15.32 -32.58
CA THR A 372 1.72 -14.26 -33.48
C THR A 372 0.50 -13.56 -32.88
N LEU A 373 0.55 -12.25 -32.67
CA LEU A 373 -0.54 -11.47 -32.09
C LEU A 373 -1.31 -10.72 -33.19
N PHE A 374 -2.64 -10.81 -33.17
CA PHE A 374 -3.54 -10.11 -34.07
C PHE A 374 -4.35 -9.07 -33.30
N SER A 375 -4.23 -7.80 -33.68
CA SER A 375 -4.93 -6.68 -33.02
C SER A 375 -6.40 -6.53 -33.44
N SER A 376 -6.87 -7.30 -34.43
CA SER A 376 -8.28 -7.28 -34.86
C SER A 376 -8.82 -8.67 -35.14
N MET A 377 -10.13 -8.88 -34.88
CA MET A 377 -10.78 -10.16 -35.18
C MET A 377 -10.79 -10.47 -36.67
N ASP A 378 -10.84 -9.43 -37.52
CA ASP A 378 -10.80 -9.61 -38.98
C ASP A 378 -9.43 -10.13 -39.44
N SER A 379 -8.33 -9.57 -38.91
CA SER A 379 -6.98 -10.07 -39.24
C SER A 379 -6.76 -11.48 -38.70
N PHE A 380 -7.24 -11.77 -37.48
CA PHE A 380 -7.22 -13.11 -36.89
C PHE A 380 -8.01 -14.12 -37.73
N ARG A 381 -9.25 -13.81 -38.09
CA ARG A 381 -10.10 -14.67 -38.94
C ARG A 381 -9.54 -14.84 -40.34
N LYS A 382 -8.97 -13.79 -40.93
CA LYS A 382 -8.28 -13.85 -42.23
C LYS A 382 -7.05 -14.78 -42.17
N TYR A 383 -6.31 -14.76 -41.07
CA TYR A 383 -5.18 -15.68 -40.88
C TYR A 383 -5.65 -17.13 -40.78
N ILE A 384 -6.65 -17.42 -39.95
CA ILE A 384 -7.29 -18.75 -39.87
C ILE A 384 -7.80 -19.19 -41.24
N SER A 385 -8.45 -18.30 -41.98
CA SER A 385 -9.02 -18.63 -43.30
C SER A 385 -8.00 -18.87 -44.38
N THR A 386 -6.85 -18.21 -44.30
CA THR A 386 -5.79 -18.34 -45.29
C THR A 386 -4.97 -19.62 -45.04
N TYR A 387 -4.65 -19.92 -43.78
CA TYR A 387 -3.65 -20.95 -43.45
C TYR A 387 -4.24 -22.25 -42.85
N TYR A 388 -5.38 -22.19 -42.16
CA TYR A 388 -5.93 -23.33 -41.40
C TYR A 388 -7.17 -23.95 -42.03
N TRP A 389 -8.12 -23.15 -42.54
CA TRP A 389 -9.33 -23.71 -43.19
C TRP A 389 -9.04 -24.52 -44.46
N PRO A 390 -8.14 -24.09 -45.38
CA PRO A 390 -7.79 -24.88 -46.55
C PRO A 390 -7.13 -26.21 -46.15
N LEU A 391 -6.23 -26.19 -45.17
CA LEU A 391 -5.61 -27.39 -44.63
C LEU A 391 -6.66 -28.35 -44.03
N LEU A 392 -7.61 -27.83 -43.25
CA LEU A 392 -8.69 -28.63 -42.68
C LEU A 392 -9.54 -29.28 -43.79
N LYS A 393 -9.86 -28.55 -44.86
CA LYS A 393 -10.60 -29.07 -46.02
C LYS A 393 -9.84 -30.13 -46.80
N ILE A 394 -8.53 -29.97 -46.97
CA ILE A 394 -7.65 -30.99 -47.57
C ILE A 394 -7.63 -32.26 -46.72
N VAL A 395 -7.49 -32.13 -45.40
CA VAL A 395 -7.50 -33.27 -44.48
C VAL A 395 -8.88 -33.94 -44.43
N GLU A 396 -9.98 -33.16 -44.49
CA GLU A 396 -11.35 -33.67 -44.59
C GLU A 396 -11.52 -34.55 -45.84
N LEU A 397 -11.11 -34.03 -47.00
CA LEU A 397 -11.17 -34.74 -48.28
C LEU A 397 -10.30 -36.00 -48.26
N ALA A 398 -9.06 -35.88 -47.79
CA ALA A 398 -8.16 -37.03 -47.63
C ALA A 398 -8.75 -38.08 -46.68
N ASN A 399 -9.40 -37.67 -45.59
CA ASN A 399 -10.05 -38.57 -44.65
C ASN A 399 -11.21 -39.34 -45.29
N VAL A 400 -12.04 -38.67 -46.11
CA VAL A 400 -13.13 -39.30 -46.86
C VAL A 400 -12.58 -40.28 -47.91
N LEU A 401 -11.57 -39.87 -48.69
CA LEU A 401 -10.96 -40.69 -49.75
C LEU A 401 -10.16 -41.88 -49.22
N SER A 402 -9.71 -41.84 -47.96
CA SER A 402 -8.89 -42.87 -47.32
C SER A 402 -9.66 -43.79 -46.38
N TRP A 403 -10.98 -43.96 -46.55
CA TRP A 403 -11.84 -44.74 -45.63
C TRP A 403 -11.63 -44.38 -44.14
N ARG A 404 -11.59 -43.08 -43.82
CA ARG A 404 -11.45 -42.56 -42.45
C ARG A 404 -10.11 -42.81 -41.77
N ARG A 405 -9.04 -43.12 -42.52
CA ARG A 405 -7.68 -43.31 -41.98
C ARG A 405 -7.10 -42.08 -41.27
N PHE A 406 -7.56 -40.87 -41.60
CA PHE A 406 -7.10 -39.60 -41.04
C PHE A 406 -8.08 -38.99 -40.02
N ASP A 407 -9.03 -39.78 -39.51
CA ASP A 407 -10.15 -39.27 -38.73
C ASP A 407 -9.69 -38.60 -37.43
N LYS A 408 -8.67 -39.18 -36.79
CA LYS A 408 -8.01 -38.59 -35.61
C LYS A 408 -7.40 -37.23 -35.95
N THR A 409 -6.63 -37.15 -37.04
CA THR A 409 -5.94 -35.92 -37.48
C THR A 409 -6.94 -34.82 -37.86
N TYR A 410 -8.01 -35.15 -38.59
CA TYR A 410 -9.09 -34.21 -38.93
C TYR A 410 -9.76 -33.68 -37.65
N LYS A 411 -10.18 -34.57 -36.75
CA LYS A 411 -10.85 -34.20 -35.50
C LYS A 411 -9.96 -33.34 -34.61
N ASP A 412 -8.67 -33.68 -34.52
CA ASP A 412 -7.70 -32.89 -33.77
C ASP A 412 -7.51 -31.49 -34.36
N LEU A 413 -7.28 -31.38 -35.67
CA LEU A 413 -7.12 -30.08 -36.34
C LEU A 413 -8.37 -29.21 -36.22
N LYS A 414 -9.56 -29.79 -36.43
CA LYS A 414 -10.85 -29.10 -36.27
C LYS A 414 -11.01 -28.58 -34.84
N ARG A 415 -10.77 -29.44 -33.84
CA ARG A 415 -10.86 -29.08 -32.43
C ARG A 415 -9.89 -27.94 -32.07
N LYS A 416 -8.67 -27.93 -32.61
CA LYS A 416 -7.71 -26.84 -32.39
C LYS A 416 -8.23 -25.50 -32.93
N ILE A 417 -8.77 -25.49 -34.16
CA ILE A 417 -9.33 -24.29 -34.80
C ILE A 417 -10.55 -23.78 -34.01
N ASP A 418 -11.49 -24.67 -33.69
CA ASP A 418 -12.70 -24.33 -32.95
C ASP A 418 -12.37 -23.77 -31.55
N MET A 419 -11.38 -24.36 -30.86
CA MET A 419 -10.91 -23.87 -29.56
C MET A 419 -10.24 -22.50 -29.66
N ALA A 420 -9.42 -22.24 -30.68
CA ALA A 420 -8.75 -20.96 -30.88
C ALA A 420 -9.76 -19.83 -31.16
N ILE A 421 -10.78 -20.08 -31.98
CA ILE A 421 -11.86 -19.13 -32.26
C ILE A 421 -12.65 -18.87 -30.97
N ARG A 422 -13.09 -19.93 -30.29
CA ARG A 422 -13.90 -19.81 -29.07
C ARG A 422 -13.19 -19.02 -27.96
N LEU A 423 -11.90 -19.31 -27.70
CA LEU A 423 -11.14 -18.57 -26.69
C LEU A 423 -10.95 -17.10 -27.11
N SER A 424 -10.66 -16.84 -28.38
CA SER A 424 -10.49 -15.46 -28.86
C SER A 424 -11.78 -14.64 -28.74
N GLU A 425 -12.93 -15.24 -29.05
CA GLU A 425 -14.24 -14.57 -28.91
C GLU A 425 -14.62 -14.36 -27.44
N LEU A 426 -14.41 -15.37 -26.58
CA LEU A 426 -14.78 -15.31 -25.17
C LEU A 426 -13.97 -14.28 -24.38
N TYR A 427 -12.69 -14.13 -24.70
CA TYR A 427 -11.77 -13.23 -23.98
C TYR A 427 -11.52 -11.90 -24.67
N LYS A 428 -12.11 -11.67 -25.87
CA LYS A 428 -11.95 -10.43 -26.62
C LYS A 428 -12.15 -9.16 -25.79
N PRO A 429 -13.21 -9.04 -24.98
CA PRO A 429 -13.48 -7.85 -24.17
C PRO A 429 -12.35 -7.50 -23.20
N TYR A 430 -11.60 -8.51 -22.74
CA TYR A 430 -10.50 -8.37 -21.80
C TYR A 430 -9.16 -8.14 -22.50
N LEU A 431 -8.94 -8.80 -23.64
CA LEU A 431 -7.72 -8.68 -24.45
C LEU A 431 -7.64 -7.37 -25.25
N LEU A 432 -8.75 -6.63 -25.33
CA LEU A 432 -8.85 -5.27 -25.86
C LEU A 432 -9.30 -4.26 -24.79
N PHE A 433 -9.23 -4.61 -23.51
CA PHE A 433 -9.59 -3.70 -22.44
C PHE A 433 -8.55 -2.59 -22.32
N HIS A 434 -8.96 -1.33 -22.39
CA HIS A 434 -8.08 -0.16 -22.28
C HIS A 434 -8.30 0.62 -20.97
N GLY A 435 -9.00 0.02 -20.01
CA GLY A 435 -9.17 0.57 -18.67
C GLY A 435 -8.02 0.23 -17.71
N SER A 436 -7.94 1.00 -16.63
CA SER A 436 -7.18 0.68 -15.42
C SER A 436 -8.04 0.97 -14.20
N PHE A 437 -7.95 0.16 -13.17
CA PHE A 437 -8.80 0.30 -12.00
C PHE A 437 -8.22 1.30 -11.00
N ASP A 438 -9.03 2.26 -10.56
CA ASP A 438 -8.70 3.08 -9.39
C ASP A 438 -8.63 2.18 -8.15
N ASP A 439 -7.55 2.30 -7.38
CA ASP A 439 -7.30 1.50 -6.17
C ASP A 439 -7.18 2.38 -4.92
N ALA A 440 -7.73 3.61 -4.94
CA ALA A 440 -7.65 4.56 -3.85
C ALA A 440 -8.15 3.99 -2.51
N ASN A 441 -9.29 3.31 -2.47
CA ASN A 441 -9.81 2.64 -1.26
C ASN A 441 -8.85 1.54 -0.82
N THR A 442 -8.38 0.69 -1.74
CA THR A 442 -7.42 -0.39 -1.44
C THR A 442 -6.10 0.16 -0.90
N LYS A 443 -5.62 1.30 -1.42
CA LYS A 443 -4.45 2.02 -0.91
C LYS A 443 -4.71 2.56 0.49
N ARG A 444 -5.86 3.18 0.75
CA ARG A 444 -6.27 3.62 2.10
C ARG A 444 -6.31 2.45 3.08
N LEU A 445 -6.90 1.33 2.70
CA LEU A 445 -6.95 0.13 3.52
C LEU A 445 -5.55 -0.39 3.87
N ARG A 446 -4.64 -0.51 2.88
CA ARG A 446 -3.23 -0.88 3.14
C ARG A 446 -2.57 0.07 4.13
N MET A 447 -2.82 1.37 3.96
CA MET A 447 -2.27 2.42 4.81
C MET A 447 -2.78 2.31 6.25
N THR A 448 -4.06 2.05 6.46
CA THR A 448 -4.64 1.79 7.80
C THR A 448 -4.05 0.53 8.45
N MET A 449 -3.85 -0.54 7.68
CA MET A 449 -3.24 -1.78 8.18
C MET A 449 -1.77 -1.60 8.58
N LYS A 450 -1.03 -0.76 7.85
CA LYS A 450 0.34 -0.34 8.20
C LYS A 450 0.38 0.46 9.50
N GLU A 451 -0.67 1.22 9.79
CA GLU A 451 -0.74 2.09 10.98
C GLU A 451 -1.11 1.33 12.27
N HIS A 452 -1.60 0.08 12.19
CA HIS A 452 -2.07 -0.70 13.36
C HIS A 452 -0.98 -1.37 14.20
N LYS A 453 0.31 -1.23 13.90
CA LYS A 453 1.40 -1.56 14.86
C LYS A 453 2.67 -0.75 14.63
N MET A 454 2.90 0.26 15.49
CA MET A 454 4.14 0.36 16.27
C MET A 454 4.16 1.44 17.34
N ASP A 455 4.59 1.04 18.55
CA ASP A 455 5.18 1.90 19.56
C ASP A 455 6.61 2.31 19.16
N GLY A 456 6.97 3.59 19.34
CA GLY A 456 8.35 4.02 19.54
C GLY A 456 8.88 5.23 18.73
N VAL A 457 8.95 6.38 19.41
CA VAL A 457 9.99 7.47 19.33
C VAL A 457 9.84 8.65 18.33
N LEU A 458 9.10 9.70 18.75
CA LEU A 458 9.52 11.03 19.28
C LEU A 458 10.52 11.99 18.56
N ASN A 459 10.11 13.24 18.16
CA ASN A 459 10.76 14.53 18.60
C ASN A 459 10.01 15.88 18.39
N PHE A 460 10.15 16.86 19.32
CA PHE A 460 9.37 18.13 19.36
C PHE A 460 9.55 19.00 18.10
N ASP A 461 8.46 18.98 17.36
CA ASP A 461 7.96 19.80 16.26
C ASP A 461 6.44 19.63 16.48
N PRO A 462 5.56 20.64 16.28
CA PRO A 462 4.11 20.46 16.36
C PRO A 462 3.62 19.08 15.85
N ILE A 463 4.22 18.59 14.76
CA ILE A 463 3.92 17.29 14.14
C ILE A 463 4.13 16.08 15.06
N LEU A 464 5.12 16.13 15.95
CA LEU A 464 5.29 15.05 16.92
C LEU A 464 4.17 15.06 17.95
N VAL A 465 3.84 16.23 18.51
CA VAL A 465 2.82 16.30 19.57
C VAL A 465 1.50 15.76 19.01
N GLU A 466 1.16 16.15 17.78
CA GLU A 466 0.08 15.56 17.00
C GLU A 466 0.23 14.04 16.89
N LYS A 467 1.38 13.55 16.39
CA LYS A 467 1.62 12.12 16.16
C LYS A 467 1.47 11.29 17.44
N ILE A 468 2.04 11.73 18.56
CA ILE A 468 1.92 11.02 19.85
C ILE A 468 0.47 10.99 20.30
N LEU A 469 -0.21 12.14 20.29
CA LEU A 469 -1.61 12.20 20.71
C LEU A 469 -2.51 11.33 19.82
N ARG A 470 -2.16 11.19 18.54
CA ARG A 470 -2.89 10.38 17.57
C ARG A 470 -2.63 8.87 17.69
N ILE A 471 -1.39 8.45 17.96
CA ILE A 471 -1.01 7.03 17.92
C ILE A 471 -0.81 6.42 19.32
N GLN A 472 -0.61 7.24 20.36
CA GLN A 472 -0.39 6.80 21.75
C GLN A 472 -1.43 7.41 22.69
N PRO A 473 -2.69 6.96 22.63
CA PRO A 473 -3.74 7.49 23.51
C PRO A 473 -3.45 7.21 24.99
N ASN A 474 -2.62 6.22 25.32
CA ASN A 474 -2.29 5.87 26.70
C ASN A 474 -1.18 6.73 27.32
N VAL A 475 -0.60 7.68 26.58
CA VAL A 475 0.36 8.62 27.16
C VAL A 475 -0.31 9.42 28.28
N ARG A 476 0.25 9.35 29.50
CA ARG A 476 -0.35 9.97 30.69
C ARG A 476 -0.19 11.48 30.68
N LYS A 477 1.03 11.96 30.43
CA LYS A 477 1.38 13.39 30.39
C LYS A 477 2.45 13.64 29.33
N LEU A 478 2.34 14.79 28.65
CA LEU A 478 3.30 15.34 27.72
C LEU A 478 3.75 16.70 28.23
N PHE A 479 4.96 16.76 28.75
CA PHE A 479 5.60 17.99 29.20
C PHE A 479 6.32 18.65 28.03
N LEU A 480 5.94 19.88 27.68
CA LEU A 480 6.50 20.61 26.53
C LEU A 480 7.27 21.83 27.02
N LEU A 481 8.58 21.87 26.77
CA LEU A 481 9.39 23.04 27.11
C LEU A 481 9.10 24.18 26.11
N VAL A 482 8.62 25.32 26.60
CA VAL A 482 8.25 26.49 25.80
C VAL A 482 8.93 27.73 26.36
N ARG A 483 9.66 28.45 25.50
CA ARG A 483 10.16 29.79 25.85
C ARG A 483 8.98 30.77 25.89
N ALA A 484 8.60 31.20 27.09
CA ALA A 484 7.55 32.17 27.36
C ALA A 484 7.83 32.92 28.68
N SER A 485 7.11 34.02 28.95
CA SER A 485 7.28 34.79 30.18
C SER A 485 6.75 34.07 31.43
N ASP A 486 5.70 33.27 31.27
CA ASP A 486 4.98 32.61 32.36
C ASP A 486 4.15 31.42 31.80
N THR A 487 3.67 30.55 32.68
CA THR A 487 2.93 29.33 32.30
C THR A 487 1.65 29.62 31.53
N LYS A 488 0.97 30.74 31.82
CA LYS A 488 -0.23 31.16 31.09
C LYS A 488 0.13 31.54 29.66
N SER A 489 1.23 32.26 29.47
CA SER A 489 1.78 32.63 28.18
C SER A 489 2.28 31.42 27.39
N ALA A 490 2.93 30.44 28.04
CA ALA A 490 3.31 29.18 27.41
C ALA A 490 2.10 28.39 26.89
N ARG A 491 1.04 28.29 27.71
CA ARG A 491 -0.20 27.60 27.31
C ARG A 491 -1.00 28.35 26.25
N LYS A 492 -1.04 29.69 26.32
CA LYS A 492 -1.61 30.54 25.28
C LYS A 492 -0.91 30.29 23.95
N ARG A 493 0.43 30.33 23.95
CA ARG A 493 1.26 30.09 22.77
C ARG A 493 0.95 28.73 22.13
N PHE A 494 0.90 27.66 22.92
CA PHE A 494 0.53 26.35 22.42
C PHE A 494 -0.89 26.32 21.80
N ASN A 495 -1.88 26.88 22.50
CA ASN A 495 -3.27 26.84 22.03
C ASN A 495 -3.53 27.72 20.79
N GLU A 496 -2.85 28.86 20.67
CA GLU A 496 -3.08 29.83 19.60
C GLU A 496 -2.17 29.60 18.40
N GLU A 497 -0.88 29.29 18.62
CA GLU A 497 0.11 29.16 17.54
C GLU A 497 0.29 27.73 17.05
N VAL A 498 0.09 26.72 17.91
CA VAL A 498 0.38 25.31 17.57
C VAL A 498 -0.92 24.56 17.27
N MET A 499 -1.89 24.60 18.17
CA MET A 499 -3.15 23.85 18.02
C MET A 499 -4.04 24.36 16.86
N GLN A 500 -3.92 25.64 16.47
CA GLN A 500 -4.69 26.19 15.34
C GLN A 500 -4.09 25.92 13.97
N THR A 501 -2.90 25.31 13.91
CA THR A 501 -2.29 24.95 12.63
C THR A 501 -3.08 23.82 11.96
N GLU A 502 -3.03 23.77 10.63
CA GLU A 502 -3.62 22.69 9.83
C GLU A 502 -3.11 21.32 10.27
N LEU A 503 -1.92 21.24 10.85
CA LEU A 503 -1.38 20.01 11.39
C LEU A 503 -2.35 19.27 12.33
N PHE A 504 -3.06 20.00 13.20
CA PHE A 504 -4.02 19.40 14.14
C PHE A 504 -5.41 19.20 13.51
N SER A 505 -5.62 19.51 12.23
CA SER A 505 -6.90 19.27 11.53
C SER A 505 -7.25 17.79 11.56
N VAL A 506 -6.28 16.90 11.33
CA VAL A 506 -6.49 15.44 11.32
C VAL A 506 -6.98 14.94 12.66
N LEU A 507 -6.39 15.39 13.77
CA LEU A 507 -6.89 15.10 15.11
C LEU A 507 -8.27 15.72 15.35
N ARG A 508 -8.47 16.96 14.89
CA ARG A 508 -9.72 17.70 15.07
C ARG A 508 -10.89 17.05 14.33
N GLU A 509 -10.64 16.49 13.15
CA GLU A 509 -11.56 15.69 12.35
C GLU A 509 -11.78 14.32 13.00
N LYS A 510 -10.70 13.66 13.45
CA LYS A 510 -10.76 12.31 14.02
C LYS A 510 -11.55 12.22 15.32
N ILE A 511 -11.31 13.12 16.28
CA ILE A 511 -11.95 13.05 17.60
C ILE A 511 -12.95 14.18 17.86
N GLY A 512 -13.06 15.15 16.95
CA GLY A 512 -13.90 16.34 17.14
C GLY A 512 -13.22 17.43 17.98
N ALA A 513 -13.52 18.69 17.68
CA ALA A 513 -12.85 19.85 18.29
C ALA A 513 -13.00 19.91 19.82
N ASN A 514 -14.16 19.54 20.36
CA ASN A 514 -14.41 19.57 21.81
C ASN A 514 -13.60 18.49 22.54
N ASN A 515 -13.50 17.28 21.99
CA ASN A 515 -12.71 16.21 22.58
C ASN A 515 -11.22 16.49 22.43
N LEU A 516 -10.77 17.09 21.32
CA LEU A 516 -9.39 17.54 21.16
C LEU A 516 -9.01 18.58 22.23
N ASN A 517 -9.87 19.56 22.48
CA ASN A 517 -9.67 20.53 23.56
C ASN A 517 -9.55 19.84 24.93
N SER A 518 -10.39 18.84 25.20
CA SER A 518 -10.34 18.06 26.44
C SER A 518 -9.04 17.25 26.55
N LEU A 519 -8.66 16.53 25.50
CA LEU A 519 -7.44 15.72 25.42
C LEU A 519 -6.19 16.57 25.66
N ILE A 520 -6.09 17.73 24.99
CA ILE A 520 -4.96 18.66 25.17
C ILE A 520 -4.94 19.19 26.59
N LYS A 521 -6.11 19.56 27.14
CA LYS A 521 -6.20 20.07 28.51
C LYS A 521 -5.72 19.04 29.53
N GLU A 522 -6.05 17.77 29.32
CA GLU A 522 -5.71 16.66 30.21
C GLU A 522 -4.25 16.21 30.08
N LYS A 523 -3.72 16.13 28.86
CA LYS A 523 -2.46 15.43 28.59
C LYS A 523 -1.28 16.34 28.27
N VAL A 524 -1.50 17.55 27.77
CA VAL A 524 -0.40 18.42 27.30
C VAL A 524 -0.11 19.53 28.31
N PHE A 525 1.12 19.58 28.81
CA PHE A 525 1.57 20.50 29.84
C PHE A 525 2.74 21.35 29.32
N PRO A 526 2.47 22.51 28.69
CA PRO A 526 3.50 23.48 28.36
C PRO A 526 4.14 24.04 29.64
N ILE A 527 5.47 23.98 29.72
CA ILE A 527 6.29 24.44 30.83
C ILE A 527 7.21 25.54 30.32
N VAL A 528 7.34 26.61 31.11
CA VAL A 528 8.29 27.67 30.82
C VAL A 528 9.70 27.17 31.06
N GLY A 529 10.58 27.35 30.07
CA GLY A 529 12.00 27.17 30.28
C GLY A 529 12.84 27.37 29.03
N ASP A 530 14.15 27.33 29.22
CA ASP A 530 15.14 27.52 28.17
C ASP A 530 16.22 26.45 28.26
N ILE A 531 16.41 25.71 27.18
CA ILE A 531 17.39 24.62 27.14
C ILE A 531 18.83 25.07 27.48
N SER A 532 19.16 26.34 27.23
CA SER A 532 20.50 26.89 27.52
C SER A 532 20.76 27.10 29.02
N LEU A 533 19.74 27.06 29.86
CA LEU A 533 19.86 27.22 31.31
C LEU A 533 20.00 25.86 32.01
N GLU A 534 20.65 25.87 33.18
CA GLU A 534 20.67 24.69 34.06
C GLU A 534 19.25 24.32 34.49
N ASP A 535 18.92 23.03 34.44
CA ASP A 535 17.58 22.48 34.67
C ASP A 535 16.47 23.23 33.90
N PHE A 536 16.86 23.85 32.78
CA PHE A 536 16.02 24.68 31.92
C PHE A 536 15.42 25.92 32.59
N GLY A 537 15.92 26.31 33.76
CA GLY A 537 15.32 27.35 34.61
C GLY A 537 14.05 26.90 35.33
N ILE A 538 13.83 25.58 35.47
CA ILE A 538 12.65 25.01 36.14
C ILE A 538 12.98 24.76 37.62
N GLU A 539 12.24 25.39 38.53
CA GLU A 539 12.42 25.22 39.98
C GLU A 539 11.64 24.02 40.57
N ASN A 540 10.66 23.46 39.84
CA ASN A 540 9.76 22.42 40.37
C ASN A 540 10.32 20.99 40.26
N SER A 541 10.81 20.46 41.39
CA SER A 541 11.40 19.11 41.51
C SER A 541 10.41 17.92 41.41
N GLU A 542 9.10 18.13 41.57
CA GLU A 542 8.14 17.00 41.60
C GLU A 542 7.94 16.38 40.22
N MET A 543 7.94 17.20 39.17
CA MET A 543 7.83 16.74 37.78
C MET A 543 8.93 15.75 37.40
N PHE A 544 10.13 15.88 37.99
CA PHE A 544 11.29 15.08 37.61
C PHE A 544 11.07 13.59 37.92
N LYS A 545 10.14 13.28 38.84
CA LYS A 545 9.73 11.91 39.19
C LYS A 545 8.72 11.33 38.19
N GLU A 546 8.08 12.15 37.36
CA GLU A 546 7.07 11.73 36.40
C GLU A 546 7.62 11.47 34.99
N ILE A 547 8.90 11.73 34.75
CA ILE A 547 9.50 11.65 33.41
C ILE A 547 10.12 10.26 33.21
N ASP A 548 9.53 9.49 32.30
CA ASP A 548 10.06 8.19 31.86
C ASP A 548 10.97 8.29 30.62
N ILE A 549 10.72 9.27 29.75
CA ILE A 549 11.37 9.42 28.45
C ILE A 549 11.66 10.89 28.20
N ILE A 550 12.88 11.20 27.75
CA ILE A 550 13.27 12.56 27.34
C ILE A 550 13.64 12.55 25.87
N ILE A 551 13.17 13.57 25.16
CA ILE A 551 13.42 13.72 23.73
C ILE A 551 13.87 15.16 23.48
N ASN A 552 15.08 15.28 22.95
CA ASN A 552 15.70 16.56 22.68
C ASN A 552 15.74 16.83 21.17
N SER A 553 14.83 17.69 20.70
CA SER A 553 14.84 18.26 19.34
C SER A 553 15.35 19.69 19.31
N ALA A 554 15.53 20.31 20.48
CA ALA A 554 15.78 21.74 20.57
C ALA A 554 17.15 22.06 19.98
N ALA A 555 17.13 22.87 18.92
CA ALA A 555 18.31 23.24 18.17
C ALA A 555 18.06 24.55 17.44
N THR A 556 19.12 25.32 17.24
CA THR A 556 19.12 26.25 16.10
C THR A 556 19.51 25.46 14.86
N THR A 557 18.65 25.50 13.84
CA THR A 557 18.85 24.81 12.56
C THR A 557 19.36 25.73 11.46
N ARG A 558 19.61 27.00 11.79
CA ARG A 558 20.15 27.98 10.84
C ARG A 558 21.64 27.74 10.66
N PHE A 559 22.05 27.46 9.42
CA PHE A 559 23.47 27.36 9.06
C PHE A 559 24.24 28.68 9.30
N ASP A 560 23.53 29.81 9.31
CA ASP A 560 24.05 31.15 9.56
C ASP A 560 23.71 31.68 10.96
N GLU A 561 23.53 30.83 11.97
CA GLU A 561 23.30 31.32 13.33
C GLU A 561 24.56 31.96 13.94
N ARG A 562 24.38 32.93 14.86
CA ARG A 562 25.48 33.42 15.69
C ARG A 562 26.13 32.28 16.48
N TYR A 563 27.47 32.27 16.55
CA TYR A 563 28.20 31.16 17.15
C TYR A 563 27.91 30.98 18.65
N ASP A 564 27.78 32.06 19.42
CA ASP A 564 27.41 32.03 20.84
C ASP A 564 26.03 31.38 21.05
N ILE A 565 25.05 31.73 20.22
CA ILE A 565 23.70 31.17 20.29
C ILE A 565 23.71 29.68 19.93
N ALA A 566 24.42 29.31 18.85
CA ALA A 566 24.55 27.92 18.42
C ALA A 566 25.27 27.06 19.48
N MET A 567 26.31 27.59 20.10
CA MET A 567 27.02 26.93 21.21
C MET A 567 26.10 26.72 22.42
N ASN A 568 25.37 27.75 22.84
CA ASN A 568 24.48 27.68 23.99
C ASN A 568 23.32 26.70 23.79
N ILE A 569 22.78 26.59 22.59
CA ILE A 569 21.63 25.71 22.31
C ILE A 569 22.08 24.30 21.93
N ASN A 570 22.89 24.15 20.89
CA ASN A 570 23.20 22.84 20.31
C ASN A 570 24.23 22.06 21.14
N VAL A 571 25.11 22.75 21.88
CA VAL A 571 26.16 22.12 22.70
C VAL A 571 25.78 22.09 24.17
N LEU A 572 25.71 23.27 24.80
CA LEU A 572 25.42 23.36 26.23
C LEU A 572 23.99 22.93 26.55
N GLY A 573 23.03 23.27 25.68
CA GLY A 573 21.66 22.81 25.85
C GLY A 573 21.51 21.30 25.78
N ALA A 574 22.19 20.64 24.84
CA ALA A 574 22.23 19.18 24.80
C ALA A 574 22.82 18.59 26.10
N PHE A 575 23.88 19.21 26.62
CA PHE A 575 24.50 18.78 27.87
C PHE A 575 23.61 19.03 29.10
N ASN A 576 22.89 20.14 29.15
CA ASN A 576 21.90 20.43 30.19
C ASN A 576 20.77 19.39 30.19
N VAL A 577 20.31 18.96 29.01
CA VAL A 577 19.31 17.88 28.91
C VAL A 577 19.84 16.58 29.49
N LEU A 578 21.11 16.24 29.22
CA LEU A 578 21.71 15.04 29.81
C LEU A 578 21.81 15.16 31.34
N LYS A 579 22.27 16.29 31.86
CA LYS A 579 22.34 16.52 33.33
C LYS A 579 20.95 16.41 33.97
N PHE A 580 19.95 17.01 33.34
CA PHE A 580 18.56 16.93 33.76
C PHE A 580 18.06 15.48 33.74
N ALA A 581 18.31 14.74 32.67
CA ALA A 581 17.92 13.33 32.55
C ALA A 581 18.48 12.46 33.68
N LYS A 582 19.72 12.73 34.10
CA LYS A 582 20.36 12.05 35.25
C LYS A 582 19.74 12.41 36.60
N LYS A 583 19.13 13.60 36.73
CA LYS A 583 18.40 14.00 37.94
C LYS A 583 17.01 13.35 38.02
N CYS A 584 16.44 12.93 36.89
CA CYS A 584 15.14 12.26 36.84
C CYS A 584 15.25 10.77 37.18
N ALA A 585 14.61 10.34 38.28
CA ALA A 585 14.75 8.99 38.82
C ALA A 585 14.24 7.87 37.90
N ASN A 586 13.29 8.17 36.99
CA ASN A 586 12.57 7.18 36.20
C ASN A 586 12.92 7.20 34.71
N VAL A 587 13.87 8.04 34.27
CA VAL A 587 14.20 8.15 32.84
C VAL A 587 14.85 6.86 32.36
N LYS A 588 14.18 6.19 31.42
CA LYS A 588 14.64 4.94 30.81
C LYS A 588 15.49 5.17 29.57
N ILE A 589 15.26 6.29 28.88
CA ILE A 589 15.89 6.59 27.60
C ILE A 589 15.92 8.11 27.34
N LEU A 590 17.06 8.58 26.83
CA LEU A 590 17.25 9.91 26.26
C LEU A 590 17.43 9.76 24.75
N VAL A 591 16.60 10.46 23.99
CA VAL A 591 16.66 10.52 22.53
C VAL A 591 17.08 11.92 22.12
N HIS A 592 18.11 12.05 21.31
CA HIS A 592 18.63 13.32 20.83
C HIS A 592 18.62 13.37 19.30
N VAL A 593 18.09 14.46 18.73
CA VAL A 593 18.17 14.71 17.28
C VAL A 593 19.37 15.60 16.94
N SER A 594 20.20 15.07 16.06
CA SER A 594 21.37 15.70 15.48
C SER A 594 21.17 15.86 13.97
N THR A 595 22.21 15.67 13.17
CA THR A 595 22.18 15.70 11.71
C THR A 595 23.16 14.68 11.14
N ALA A 596 22.85 14.06 10.00
CA ALA A 596 23.77 13.16 9.30
C ALA A 596 25.06 13.88 8.85
N TYR A 597 24.98 15.20 8.64
CA TYR A 597 26.08 16.03 8.15
C TYR A 597 27.08 16.46 9.24
N VAL A 598 27.02 15.87 10.44
CA VAL A 598 28.12 15.97 11.43
C VAL A 598 29.41 15.35 10.90
N CYS A 599 29.36 14.53 9.85
CA CYS A 599 30.53 14.00 9.14
C CYS A 599 31.23 15.01 8.20
N GLY A 600 30.69 16.23 8.04
CA GLY A 600 31.26 17.24 7.14
C GLY A 600 31.16 16.85 5.67
N GLU A 601 32.24 17.04 4.91
CA GLU A 601 32.34 16.72 3.47
C GLU A 601 32.90 15.30 3.22
N GLY A 602 32.60 14.34 4.11
CA GLY A 602 33.08 12.97 3.97
C GLY A 602 32.61 12.30 2.67
N GLU A 603 33.52 11.58 2.01
CA GLU A 603 33.24 10.83 0.78
C GLU A 603 33.08 9.32 1.06
N GLY A 604 32.32 8.62 0.21
CA GLY A 604 32.09 7.18 0.34
C GLY A 604 31.10 6.82 1.46
N VAL A 605 31.21 5.61 2.02
CA VAL A 605 30.27 5.13 3.05
C VAL A 605 30.61 5.71 4.42
N ILE A 606 29.69 6.48 4.99
CA ILE A 606 29.83 7.12 6.32
C ILE A 606 29.21 6.22 7.40
N PRO A 607 30.00 5.67 8.35
CA PRO A 607 29.49 4.73 9.34
C PRO A 607 28.67 5.41 10.46
N GLU A 608 27.78 4.64 11.10
CA GLU A 608 27.03 5.06 12.30
C GLU A 608 27.91 5.04 13.58
N LYS A 609 29.02 5.79 13.54
CA LYS A 609 29.98 5.91 14.65
C LYS A 609 29.66 7.14 15.52
N SER A 610 29.81 7.00 16.85
CA SER A 610 29.80 8.11 17.80
C SER A 610 31.11 8.91 17.77
N PHE A 611 31.04 10.22 18.00
CA PHE A 611 32.24 11.05 18.17
C PHE A 611 32.86 10.84 19.56
N ALA A 612 34.18 10.69 19.59
CA ALA A 612 34.96 10.77 20.83
C ALA A 612 35.11 12.23 21.26
N LEU A 613 35.26 12.46 22.57
CA LEU A 613 35.49 13.80 23.10
C LEU A 613 36.78 14.39 22.51
N GLY A 614 36.64 15.52 21.82
CA GLY A 614 37.73 16.23 21.17
C GLY A 614 38.14 15.72 19.78
N GLU A 615 37.38 14.77 19.21
CA GLU A 615 37.53 14.32 17.82
C GLU A 615 37.25 15.48 16.83
N THR A 616 38.00 15.54 15.74
CA THR A 616 37.88 16.57 14.69
C THR A 616 37.89 15.91 13.32
N LEU A 617 37.29 16.56 12.33
CA LEU A 617 37.37 16.11 10.93
C LEU A 617 38.74 16.47 10.33
N ASN A 618 39.32 17.58 10.78
CA ASN A 618 40.71 17.95 10.49
C ASN A 618 41.66 17.25 11.47
N LYS A 619 42.26 16.13 11.03
CA LYS A 619 43.20 15.30 11.81
C LYS A 619 44.39 16.06 12.44
N ASN A 620 44.69 17.27 11.98
CA ASN A 620 45.76 18.11 12.51
C ASN A 620 45.31 19.01 13.67
N THR A 621 44.04 18.95 14.07
CA THR A 621 43.49 19.77 15.15
C THR A 621 42.90 18.91 16.26
N LYS A 622 42.88 19.44 17.47
CA LYS A 622 42.18 18.86 18.62
C LYS A 622 41.16 19.87 19.12
N LEU A 623 39.94 19.39 19.40
CA LEU A 623 38.86 20.25 19.87
C LEU A 623 38.75 20.17 21.40
N GLU A 624 38.75 21.32 22.05
CA GLU A 624 38.48 21.44 23.48
C GLU A 624 37.29 22.38 23.67
N ILE A 625 36.14 21.84 24.09
CA ILE A 625 34.86 22.57 24.13
C ILE A 625 34.94 23.79 25.07
N ASP A 626 35.67 23.68 26.18
CA ASP A 626 35.90 24.80 27.09
C ASP A 626 36.79 25.91 26.47
N VAL A 627 37.67 25.55 25.53
CA VAL A 627 38.47 26.53 24.78
C VAL A 627 37.58 27.27 23.80
N GLU A 628 36.71 26.58 23.05
CA GLU A 628 35.75 27.25 22.15
C GLU A 628 34.85 28.23 22.91
N ARG A 629 34.43 27.86 24.12
CA ARG A 629 33.66 28.75 24.99
C ARG A 629 34.44 30.02 25.34
N LYS A 630 35.72 29.90 25.72
CA LYS A 630 36.58 31.07 26.01
C LYS A 630 36.77 31.95 24.77
N VAL A 631 36.97 31.35 23.59
CA VAL A 631 37.07 32.08 22.31
C VAL A 631 35.82 32.92 22.05
N ILE A 632 34.63 32.36 22.32
CA ILE A 632 33.36 33.08 22.19
C ILE A 632 33.28 34.24 23.20
N GLU A 633 33.60 33.98 24.48
CA GLU A 633 33.54 34.98 25.56
C GLU A 633 34.50 36.16 25.29
N GLU A 634 35.74 35.87 24.87
CA GLU A 634 36.74 36.87 24.51
C GLU A 634 36.29 37.69 23.30
N LYS A 635 35.72 37.05 22.26
CA LYS A 635 35.23 37.77 21.08
C LYS A 635 34.05 38.67 21.41
N LEU A 636 33.10 38.20 22.22
CA LEU A 636 31.96 39.02 22.63
C LEU A 636 32.42 40.26 23.41
N LYS A 637 33.37 40.09 24.33
CA LYS A 637 33.96 41.21 25.08
C LYS A 637 34.68 42.21 24.15
N GLU A 638 35.45 41.71 23.19
CA GLU A 638 36.11 42.54 22.16
C GLU A 638 35.08 43.36 21.34
N LEU A 639 33.96 42.76 20.97
CA LEU A 639 32.90 43.41 20.19
C LEU A 639 32.09 44.41 21.03
N GLU A 640 31.90 44.14 22.32
CA GLU A 640 31.28 45.08 23.27
C GLU A 640 32.13 46.35 23.44
N ASP A 641 33.45 46.20 23.57
CA ASP A 641 34.40 47.32 23.67
C ASP A 641 34.42 48.20 22.39
N GLN A 642 34.03 47.65 21.24
CA GLN A 642 33.97 48.35 19.95
C GLN A 642 32.65 49.12 19.70
N ASN A 643 31.68 49.05 20.61
CA ASN A 643 30.40 49.77 20.53
C ASN A 643 29.61 49.52 19.22
N LEU A 644 29.73 48.31 18.67
CA LEU A 644 29.12 47.90 17.40
C LEU A 644 27.59 47.74 17.51
N THR A 645 26.90 47.87 16.39
CA THR A 645 25.45 47.60 16.30
C THR A 645 25.16 46.11 16.45
N THR A 646 23.94 45.75 16.87
CA THR A 646 23.50 44.34 16.98
C THR A 646 23.69 43.55 15.69
N LYS A 647 23.56 44.21 14.53
CA LYS A 647 23.75 43.59 13.22
C LYS A 647 25.21 43.27 12.96
N GLU A 648 26.13 44.18 13.30
CA GLU A 648 27.57 43.99 13.17
C GLU A 648 28.08 42.89 14.10
N VAL A 649 27.62 42.87 15.36
CA VAL A 649 27.91 41.77 16.30
C VAL A 649 27.41 40.43 15.75
N THR A 650 26.20 40.42 15.17
CA THR A 650 25.63 39.21 14.56
C THR A 650 26.49 38.69 13.41
N ILE A 651 26.98 39.58 12.54
CA ILE A 651 27.87 39.21 11.42
C ILE A 651 29.20 38.69 11.96
N ALA A 652 29.85 39.42 12.87
CA ALA A 652 31.14 39.02 13.44
C ALA A 652 31.08 37.64 14.14
N MET A 653 30.00 37.38 14.91
CA MET A 653 29.82 36.10 15.58
C MET A 653 29.47 34.96 14.61
N ARG A 654 28.85 35.24 13.47
CA ARG A 654 28.64 34.24 12.40
C ARG A 654 29.96 33.87 11.74
N ASP A 655 30.74 34.89 11.37
CA ASP A 655 32.03 34.72 10.71
C ASP A 655 33.00 33.96 11.60
N LEU A 656 33.02 34.26 12.92
CA LEU A 656 33.78 33.48 13.89
C LEU A 656 33.35 32.00 13.89
N GLY A 657 32.05 31.72 13.95
CA GLY A 657 31.55 30.33 13.94
C GLY A 657 31.97 29.55 12.70
N ILE A 658 31.90 30.17 11.52
CA ILE A 658 32.36 29.59 10.26
C ILE A 658 33.87 29.35 10.30
N GLN A 659 34.65 30.32 10.78
CA GLN A 659 36.09 30.19 10.92
C GLN A 659 36.48 29.03 11.84
N ARG A 660 35.82 28.90 13.00
CA ARG A 660 36.06 27.81 13.95
C ARG A 660 35.63 26.45 13.39
N ALA A 661 34.48 26.38 12.72
CA ALA A 661 34.04 25.16 12.05
C ALA A 661 35.08 24.70 11.00
N ASN A 662 35.50 25.61 10.12
CA ASN A 662 36.49 25.32 9.08
C ASN A 662 37.84 24.90 9.64
N LEU A 663 38.30 25.53 10.74
CA LEU A 663 39.53 25.16 11.44
C LEU A 663 39.54 23.67 11.79
N HIS A 664 38.42 23.18 12.34
CA HIS A 664 38.29 21.79 12.79
C HIS A 664 37.74 20.83 11.71
N GLY A 665 37.52 21.32 10.49
CA GLY A 665 37.14 20.53 9.32
C GLY A 665 35.63 20.37 9.09
N TRP A 666 34.78 21.16 9.75
CA TRP A 666 33.34 21.22 9.49
C TRP A 666 33.00 22.37 8.55
N PRO A 667 32.03 22.19 7.64
CA PRO A 667 31.71 23.19 6.62
C PRO A 667 30.91 24.40 7.16
N ASN A 668 30.32 24.30 8.35
CA ASN A 668 29.57 25.38 8.97
C ASN A 668 29.34 25.16 10.47
N THR A 669 28.90 26.23 11.13
CA THR A 669 28.61 26.30 12.57
C THR A 669 27.57 25.28 13.04
N TYR A 670 26.56 24.97 12.22
CA TYR A 670 25.48 24.06 12.60
C TYR A 670 25.99 22.62 12.76
N SER A 671 26.61 22.05 11.72
CA SER A 671 27.17 20.69 11.79
C SER A 671 28.26 20.59 12.87
N PHE A 672 29.07 21.64 13.01
CA PHE A 672 30.12 21.72 14.03
C PHE A 672 29.57 21.68 15.46
N THR A 673 28.56 22.49 15.76
CA THR A 673 27.95 22.53 17.09
C THR A 673 27.12 21.29 17.40
N LYS A 674 26.47 20.67 16.40
CA LYS A 674 25.81 19.37 16.56
C LYS A 674 26.81 18.26 16.91
N ALA A 675 27.96 18.23 16.25
CA ALA A 675 29.03 17.27 16.58
C ALA A 675 29.54 17.46 18.01
N MET A 676 29.76 18.69 18.47
CA MET A 676 30.14 18.99 19.86
C MET A 676 29.08 18.54 20.88
N GLY A 677 27.80 18.76 20.58
CA GLY A 677 26.69 18.27 21.41
C GLY A 677 26.69 16.75 21.53
N GLU A 678 26.87 16.04 20.41
CA GLU A 678 27.00 14.58 20.42
C GLU A 678 28.20 14.08 21.24
N MET A 679 29.34 14.76 21.18
CA MET A 679 30.53 14.42 21.97
C MET A 679 30.24 14.48 23.47
N LEU A 680 29.59 15.55 23.94
CA LEU A 680 29.22 15.69 25.35
C LEU A 680 28.22 14.61 25.77
N LEU A 681 27.21 14.33 24.94
CA LEU A 681 26.22 13.29 25.22
C LEU A 681 26.88 11.91 25.29
N GLY A 682 27.67 11.55 24.28
CA GLY A 682 28.33 10.25 24.19
C GLY A 682 29.35 10.03 25.31
N HIS A 683 30.09 11.06 25.70
CA HIS A 683 31.10 10.98 26.75
C HIS A 683 30.49 10.90 28.16
N TYR A 684 29.50 11.75 28.45
CA TYR A 684 28.97 11.89 29.81
C TYR A 684 27.71 11.06 30.08
N LYS A 685 27.17 10.28 29.13
CA LYS A 685 25.92 9.52 29.34
C LYS A 685 25.96 8.52 30.50
N GLU A 686 27.14 7.97 30.82
CA GLU A 686 27.30 6.84 31.75
C GLU A 686 26.34 5.68 31.40
N ASP A 687 25.50 5.26 32.34
CA ASP A 687 24.54 4.15 32.21
C ASP A 687 23.22 4.54 31.52
N LEU A 688 22.99 5.83 31.27
CA LEU A 688 21.79 6.30 30.61
C LEU A 688 21.73 5.76 29.18
N ARG A 689 20.59 5.15 28.80
CA ARG A 689 20.35 4.73 27.42
C ARG A 689 20.18 5.97 26.55
N LEU A 690 21.11 6.14 25.62
CA LEU A 690 21.14 7.27 24.68
C LEU A 690 20.90 6.77 23.26
N VAL A 691 19.99 7.43 22.55
CA VAL A 691 19.78 7.26 21.10
C VAL A 691 20.06 8.60 20.43
N ILE A 692 20.93 8.60 19.43
CA ILE A 692 21.19 9.78 18.60
C ILE A 692 20.59 9.52 17.22
N ILE A 693 19.61 10.34 16.83
CA ILE A 693 18.98 10.29 15.51
C ILE A 693 19.65 11.34 14.63
N ARG A 694 20.19 10.92 13.48
CA ARG A 694 20.89 11.79 12.52
C ARG A 694 20.11 11.88 11.21
N PRO A 695 19.06 12.72 11.13
CA PRO A 695 18.35 12.94 9.88
C PRO A 695 19.26 13.60 8.83
N THR A 696 19.01 13.30 7.55
CA THR A 696 19.51 14.08 6.42
C THR A 696 18.68 15.37 6.27
N ILE A 697 18.56 15.95 5.07
CA ILE A 697 17.69 17.11 4.85
C ILE A 697 16.24 16.66 5.02
N ILE A 698 15.58 17.16 6.06
CA ILE A 698 14.15 16.95 6.29
C ILE A 698 13.37 17.82 5.29
N THR A 699 12.45 17.20 4.56
CA THR A 699 11.56 17.84 3.58
C THR A 699 10.10 17.67 4.00
N SER A 700 9.15 18.13 3.18
CA SER A 700 7.72 18.05 3.45
C SER A 700 7.27 16.62 3.76
N THR A 701 6.26 16.48 4.59
CA THR A 701 5.66 15.19 4.94
C THR A 701 5.29 14.41 3.68
N TYR A 702 5.71 13.15 3.61
CA TYR A 702 5.33 12.28 2.50
C TYR A 702 3.85 11.87 2.56
N LYS A 703 3.34 11.67 3.77
CA LYS A 703 2.00 11.11 3.98
C LYS A 703 1.26 11.64 5.20
N GLU A 704 1.90 11.66 6.37
CA GLU A 704 1.23 11.99 7.63
C GLU A 704 1.72 13.32 8.22
N PRO A 705 0.86 14.10 8.90
CA PRO A 705 -0.59 13.88 9.02
C PRO A 705 -1.33 14.05 7.69
N PHE A 706 -0.78 14.83 6.76
CA PHE A 706 -1.18 14.87 5.35
C PHE A 706 0.07 15.12 4.48
N PRO A 707 0.06 14.74 3.19
CA PRO A 707 1.19 14.96 2.30
C PRO A 707 1.47 16.46 2.08
N GLY A 708 2.75 16.83 1.97
CA GLY A 708 3.18 18.17 1.58
C GLY A 708 3.24 19.20 2.72
N TRP A 709 2.95 18.82 3.96
CA TRP A 709 3.09 19.72 5.11
C TRP A 709 4.56 19.97 5.44
N ILE A 710 4.90 21.23 5.74
CA ILE A 710 6.23 21.62 6.20
C ILE A 710 6.15 22.81 7.16
N GLU A 711 6.94 22.77 8.23
CA GLU A 711 6.98 23.83 9.23
C GLU A 711 7.85 25.02 8.77
N GLY A 712 7.26 25.92 7.98
CA GLY A 712 7.92 27.13 7.49
C GLY A 712 8.96 26.88 6.39
N VAL A 713 9.67 27.94 5.98
CA VAL A 713 10.68 27.89 4.91
C VAL A 713 12.07 27.88 5.55
N LYS A 714 12.56 26.70 5.94
CA LYS A 714 13.78 26.56 6.76
C LYS A 714 14.95 25.89 6.04
N THR A 715 14.75 25.29 4.85
CA THR A 715 15.79 24.54 4.11
C THR A 715 15.74 24.83 2.59
N VAL A 716 15.87 23.79 1.73
CA VAL A 716 15.90 23.86 0.25
C VAL A 716 14.61 24.48 -0.33
N ASP A 717 13.52 24.49 0.43
CA ASP A 717 12.26 25.12 0.01
C ASP A 717 12.42 26.61 -0.29
N SER A 718 13.40 27.28 0.32
CA SER A 718 13.77 28.67 -0.01
C SER A 718 14.22 28.80 -1.47
N PHE A 719 14.96 27.82 -1.98
CA PHE A 719 15.39 27.74 -3.38
C PHE A 719 14.21 27.43 -4.30
N ILE A 720 13.38 26.44 -3.95
CA ILE A 720 12.22 26.01 -4.75
C ILE A 720 11.18 27.14 -4.84
N LEU A 721 10.85 27.79 -3.72
CA LEU A 721 9.94 28.94 -3.68
C LEU A 721 10.54 30.17 -4.35
N GLY A 722 11.85 30.39 -4.22
CA GLY A 722 12.56 31.47 -4.91
C GLY A 722 12.52 31.31 -6.43
N TYR A 723 12.71 30.09 -6.93
CA TYR A 723 12.56 29.75 -8.35
C TYR A 723 11.11 29.85 -8.82
N GLY A 724 10.17 29.25 -8.09
CA GLY A 724 8.74 29.26 -8.42
C GLY A 724 8.10 30.66 -8.38
N LYS A 725 8.63 31.58 -7.57
CA LYS A 725 8.20 32.99 -7.53
C LYS A 725 8.94 33.90 -8.53
N GLY A 726 9.82 33.34 -9.37
CA GLY A 726 10.63 34.10 -10.34
C GLY A 726 11.64 35.05 -9.70
N VAL A 727 11.99 34.81 -8.42
CA VAL A 727 13.01 35.57 -7.69
C VAL A 727 14.42 35.06 -8.01
N LEU A 728 14.54 33.76 -8.33
CA LEU A 728 15.75 33.07 -8.80
C LEU A 728 15.48 32.53 -10.21
N ASN A 729 16.07 33.12 -11.26
CA ASN A 729 15.81 32.72 -12.66
C ASN A 729 16.87 31.79 -13.26
N PHE A 730 17.73 31.17 -12.43
CA PHE A 730 18.84 30.34 -12.90
C PHE A 730 19.16 29.20 -11.91
N CYS A 731 19.41 28.00 -12.44
CA CYS A 731 19.97 26.84 -11.75
C CYS A 731 21.48 26.74 -12.05
N PHE A 732 22.27 26.27 -11.08
CA PHE A 732 23.74 26.36 -11.09
C PHE A 732 24.45 25.55 -12.19
N GLY A 733 25.43 26.22 -12.80
CA GLY A 733 26.53 25.70 -13.61
C GLY A 733 27.46 26.87 -13.96
N ASP A 734 28.52 27.06 -13.17
CA ASP A 734 29.59 28.10 -13.24
C ASP A 734 29.16 29.59 -13.10
N PRO A 735 29.37 30.25 -11.94
CA PRO A 735 28.97 31.64 -11.70
C PRO A 735 29.81 32.72 -12.42
N ASN A 736 30.94 32.41 -13.05
CA ASN A 736 31.99 33.42 -13.27
C ASN A 736 32.25 33.95 -14.70
N THR A 737 31.35 33.79 -15.70
CA THR A 737 31.75 34.23 -17.06
C THR A 737 30.73 35.00 -17.91
N ILE A 738 29.49 35.28 -17.47
CA ILE A 738 28.50 35.93 -18.37
C ILE A 738 27.85 37.19 -17.78
N LEU A 739 27.76 37.31 -16.45
CA LEU A 739 26.98 38.38 -15.83
C LEU A 739 27.75 39.68 -15.64
N ASP A 740 29.06 39.60 -15.37
CA ASP A 740 29.91 40.79 -15.16
C ASP A 740 30.12 41.60 -16.45
N MET A 741 30.24 40.93 -17.61
CA MET A 741 30.40 41.60 -18.91
C MET A 741 29.14 42.39 -19.35
N ILE A 742 27.95 41.90 -19.01
CA ILE A 742 26.68 42.50 -19.48
C ILE A 742 26.28 43.70 -18.60
N VAL A 743 26.64 43.68 -17.32
CA VAL A 743 26.26 44.74 -16.37
C VAL A 743 27.25 45.91 -16.37
N GLU A 744 28.55 45.68 -16.59
CA GLU A 744 29.52 46.77 -16.78
C GLU A 744 29.29 47.55 -18.09
N LEU A 745 28.93 46.87 -19.19
CA LEU A 745 28.58 47.55 -20.45
C LEU A 745 27.29 48.38 -20.34
N ALA A 746 26.30 47.92 -19.56
CA ALA A 746 25.04 48.63 -19.38
C ALA A 746 25.17 49.87 -18.48
N ASN A 747 26.11 49.89 -17.53
CA ASN A 747 26.32 51.02 -16.62
C ASN A 747 27.07 52.19 -17.27
N VAL A 748 27.92 51.95 -18.27
CA VAL A 748 28.62 53.01 -19.02
C VAL A 748 27.70 53.70 -20.04
N LEU A 749 26.69 53.00 -20.56
CA LEU A 749 25.85 53.49 -21.66
C LEU A 749 24.56 54.24 -21.25
N LEU A 750 24.16 54.24 -19.97
CA LEU A 750 22.82 54.70 -19.57
C LEU A 750 22.76 55.72 -18.40
N TRP A 751 23.83 56.49 -18.16
CA TRP A 751 23.82 57.67 -17.25
C TRP A 751 22.96 57.47 -15.97
N HIS A 752 23.34 56.50 -15.13
CA HIS A 752 22.78 56.27 -13.79
C HIS A 752 21.26 55.99 -13.66
N ARG A 753 20.52 55.72 -14.74
CA ARG A 753 19.08 55.39 -14.66
C ARG A 753 18.74 54.00 -14.09
N LEU A 754 19.74 53.16 -13.79
CA LEU A 754 19.58 51.79 -13.32
C LEU A 754 20.08 51.53 -11.89
N ASP A 755 20.48 52.53 -11.11
CA ASP A 755 21.12 52.31 -9.79
C ASP A 755 20.27 51.49 -8.81
N LYS A 756 18.94 51.70 -8.82
CA LYS A 756 18.00 50.90 -8.02
C LYS A 756 17.92 49.44 -8.53
N THR A 757 17.87 49.26 -9.85
CA THR A 757 17.83 47.94 -10.50
C THR A 757 19.14 47.18 -10.29
N TYR A 758 20.29 47.87 -10.36
CA TYR A 758 21.61 47.32 -10.07
C TYR A 758 21.76 46.93 -8.61
N LYS A 759 21.34 47.78 -7.65
CA LYS A 759 21.34 47.44 -6.21
C LYS A 759 20.42 46.26 -5.90
N ASP A 760 19.24 46.19 -6.52
CA ASP A 760 18.34 45.05 -6.36
C ASP A 760 18.90 43.78 -7.01
N LEU A 761 19.50 43.87 -8.20
CA LEU A 761 20.11 42.74 -8.89
C LEU A 761 21.34 42.23 -8.13
N LYS A 762 22.22 43.14 -7.68
CA LYS A 762 23.38 42.83 -6.84
C LYS A 762 22.95 42.17 -5.53
N ARG A 763 21.93 42.70 -4.85
CA ARG A 763 21.37 42.07 -3.64
C ARG A 763 20.84 40.66 -3.90
N LYS A 764 20.19 40.43 -5.06
CA LYS A 764 19.72 39.09 -5.46
C LYS A 764 20.87 38.15 -5.79
N ILE A 765 21.91 38.64 -6.48
CA ILE A 765 23.14 37.89 -6.79
C ILE A 765 23.87 37.53 -5.50
N ASP A 766 24.11 38.50 -4.61
CA ASP A 766 24.76 38.29 -3.31
C ASP A 766 23.98 37.27 -2.46
N MET A 767 22.64 37.34 -2.48
CA MET A 767 21.78 36.36 -1.82
C MET A 767 21.89 34.97 -2.46
N ALA A 768 21.96 34.87 -3.79
CA ALA A 768 22.11 33.62 -4.51
C ALA A 768 23.50 32.98 -4.30
N ILE A 769 24.57 33.77 -4.31
CA ILE A 769 25.94 33.32 -4.00
C ILE A 769 25.98 32.82 -2.55
N ARG A 770 25.49 33.62 -1.60
CA ARG A 770 25.46 33.23 -0.19
C ARG A 770 24.68 31.94 0.05
N LEU A 771 23.52 31.77 -0.61
CA LEU A 771 22.77 30.52 -0.55
C LEU A 771 23.52 29.36 -1.22
N SER A 772 24.20 29.60 -2.35
CA SER A 772 25.03 28.60 -3.02
C SER A 772 26.11 28.08 -2.09
N GLU A 773 26.89 28.98 -1.50
CA GLU A 773 27.99 28.64 -0.58
C GLU A 773 27.48 27.91 0.66
N LEU A 774 26.34 28.33 1.20
CA LEU A 774 25.73 27.72 2.38
C LEU A 774 25.26 26.28 2.14
N TYR A 775 24.69 26.00 0.96
CA TYR A 775 24.13 24.69 0.61
C TYR A 775 25.10 23.81 -0.19
N LYS A 776 26.20 24.36 -0.72
CA LYS A 776 27.21 23.64 -1.50
C LYS A 776 27.68 22.33 -0.84
N PRO A 777 28.02 22.29 0.47
CA PRO A 777 28.50 21.06 1.11
C PRO A 777 27.44 19.95 1.15
N TYR A 778 26.17 20.31 1.04
CA TYR A 778 25.04 19.39 1.10
C TYR A 778 24.55 18.98 -0.29
N LEU A 779 24.57 19.90 -1.26
CA LEU A 779 24.17 19.65 -2.65
C LEU A 779 25.24 18.91 -3.45
N LEU A 780 26.52 19.08 -3.10
CA LEU A 780 27.66 18.40 -3.70
C LEU A 780 28.25 17.33 -2.77
N PHE A 781 27.43 16.80 -1.85
CA PHE A 781 27.86 15.74 -0.94
C PHE A 781 28.06 14.43 -1.71
N HIS A 782 29.26 13.86 -1.65
CA HIS A 782 29.64 12.62 -2.37
C HIS A 782 29.64 11.36 -1.48
N GLY A 783 29.14 11.47 -0.24
CA GLY A 783 29.01 10.34 0.68
C GLY A 783 27.64 9.66 0.66
N SER A 784 27.60 8.43 1.16
CA SER A 784 26.37 7.68 1.46
C SER A 784 26.38 7.25 2.93
N PHE A 785 25.30 7.48 3.66
CA PHE A 785 25.23 7.11 5.07
C PHE A 785 24.94 5.62 5.23
N ASP A 786 25.72 4.94 6.08
CA ASP A 786 25.37 3.63 6.60
C ASP A 786 24.11 3.77 7.46
N ASP A 787 23.13 2.93 7.22
CA ASP A 787 21.85 2.90 7.93
C ASP A 787 21.61 1.56 8.64
N ALA A 788 22.65 0.74 8.86
CA ALA A 788 22.50 -0.60 9.42
C ALA A 788 21.77 -0.65 10.77
N ASN A 789 21.97 0.30 11.69
CA ASN A 789 21.25 0.38 12.96
C ASN A 789 19.83 0.90 12.76
N THR A 790 19.61 1.81 11.81
CA THR A 790 18.26 2.23 11.39
C THR A 790 17.50 1.06 10.77
N GLU A 791 18.16 0.22 9.98
CA GLU A 791 17.60 -0.98 9.38
C GLU A 791 17.35 -2.06 10.45
N LYS A 792 18.27 -2.27 11.40
CA LYS A 792 18.02 -3.14 12.57
C LYS A 792 16.85 -2.65 13.41
N LEU A 793 16.76 -1.34 13.64
CA LEU A 793 15.63 -0.72 14.34
C LEU A 793 14.36 -1.00 13.55
N ARG A 794 14.35 -0.75 12.24
CA ARG A 794 13.23 -1.04 11.33
C ARG A 794 12.86 -2.53 11.30
N MET A 795 13.84 -3.43 11.40
CA MET A 795 13.63 -4.88 11.46
C MET A 795 13.07 -5.34 12.81
N ALA A 796 13.58 -4.82 13.93
CA ALA A 796 13.07 -5.09 15.29
C ALA A 796 11.66 -4.52 15.48
N MET A 797 11.45 -3.33 14.92
CA MET A 797 10.14 -2.72 14.68
C MET A 797 9.26 -3.70 13.91
N LYS A 798 9.73 -4.17 12.74
CA LYS A 798 9.01 -5.14 11.94
C LYS A 798 8.63 -6.39 12.71
N GLU A 799 9.42 -6.95 13.63
CA GLU A 799 9.11 -8.20 14.36
C GLU A 799 7.74 -8.24 15.08
N HIS A 800 7.01 -7.13 15.14
CA HIS A 800 5.64 -7.08 15.65
C HIS A 800 4.55 -7.32 14.56
N LYS A 801 4.97 -7.60 13.31
CA LYS A 801 4.32 -7.94 12.00
C LYS A 801 2.80 -8.16 11.95
N MET A 802 2.09 -7.17 11.38
CA MET A 802 0.88 -7.40 10.56
C MET A 802 1.18 -7.28 9.06
N ASP A 803 2.16 -6.45 8.67
CA ASP A 803 2.54 -6.19 7.27
C ASP A 803 3.01 -7.41 6.48
N ASP A 804 3.69 -8.39 7.10
CA ASP A 804 4.08 -9.62 6.40
C ASP A 804 2.96 -10.66 6.37
N VAL A 805 1.94 -10.51 7.24
CA VAL A 805 0.85 -11.48 7.39
C VAL A 805 -0.34 -11.13 6.49
N LEU A 806 -0.59 -9.86 6.19
CA LEU A 806 -1.68 -9.42 5.32
C LEU A 806 -1.17 -8.49 4.21
N ASN A 807 -0.03 -8.78 3.59
CA ASN A 807 0.46 -7.97 2.47
C ASN A 807 -0.39 -8.19 1.22
N PHE A 808 -0.94 -7.12 0.65
CA PHE A 808 -1.63 -7.12 -0.64
C PHE A 808 -1.20 -5.94 -1.52
N ASP A 809 0.08 -5.54 -1.43
CA ASP A 809 0.66 -4.46 -2.24
C ASP A 809 1.17 -4.98 -3.60
N PRO A 810 0.49 -4.71 -4.74
CA PRO A 810 0.91 -5.19 -6.06
C PRO A 810 2.24 -4.60 -6.55
N SER A 811 2.73 -3.49 -5.96
CA SER A 811 4.02 -2.90 -6.33
C SER A 811 5.21 -3.81 -6.02
N CYS A 812 5.04 -4.80 -5.15
CA CYS A 812 6.10 -5.75 -4.78
C CYS A 812 6.22 -6.95 -5.73
N ILE A 813 5.37 -7.05 -6.76
CA ILE A 813 5.38 -8.15 -7.72
C ILE A 813 6.43 -7.88 -8.79
N ASN A 814 7.46 -8.73 -8.88
CA ASN A 814 8.28 -8.81 -10.09
C ASN A 814 7.57 -9.73 -11.08
N TRP A 815 6.93 -9.17 -12.10
CA TRP A 815 6.09 -9.94 -13.02
C TRP A 815 6.85 -11.03 -13.79
N GLU A 816 8.07 -10.75 -14.24
CA GLU A 816 8.88 -11.74 -14.97
C GLU A 816 9.23 -12.92 -14.05
N ASP A 817 9.77 -12.63 -12.87
CA ASP A 817 10.12 -13.67 -11.89
C ASP A 817 8.88 -14.47 -11.45
N TYR A 818 7.80 -13.78 -11.13
CA TYR A 818 6.54 -14.40 -10.74
C TYR A 818 6.00 -15.33 -11.83
N PHE A 819 5.96 -14.91 -13.10
CA PHE A 819 5.48 -15.79 -14.17
C PHE A 819 6.44 -16.96 -14.42
N MET A 820 7.73 -16.67 -14.57
CA MET A 820 8.73 -17.67 -14.99
C MET A 820 9.00 -18.72 -13.93
N ASN A 821 9.01 -18.33 -12.65
CA ASN A 821 9.47 -19.17 -11.55
C ASN A 821 8.35 -19.56 -10.58
N THR A 822 7.17 -18.94 -10.64
CA THR A 822 6.07 -19.21 -9.71
C THR A 822 4.78 -19.65 -10.42
N HIS A 823 4.16 -18.77 -11.21
CA HIS A 823 2.84 -19.03 -11.79
C HIS A 823 2.85 -20.08 -12.89
N LEU A 824 3.76 -20.02 -13.87
CA LEU A 824 3.81 -21.01 -14.94
C LEU A 824 4.21 -22.41 -14.43
N PRO A 825 5.23 -22.56 -13.56
CA PRO A 825 5.48 -23.83 -12.89
C PRO A 825 4.29 -24.33 -12.08
N GLY A 826 3.67 -23.45 -11.28
CA GLY A 826 2.52 -23.80 -10.45
C GLY A 826 1.31 -24.26 -11.27
N ALA A 827 1.01 -23.56 -12.37
CA ALA A 827 -0.04 -23.96 -13.31
C ALA A 827 0.27 -25.32 -13.95
N VAL A 828 1.53 -25.60 -14.28
CA VAL A 828 1.95 -26.91 -14.81
C VAL A 828 1.83 -28.02 -13.76
N ASN A 829 2.15 -27.75 -12.49
CA ASN A 829 2.21 -28.77 -11.44
C ASN A 829 0.87 -29.05 -10.75
N HIS A 830 0.06 -28.03 -10.49
CA HIS A 830 -1.16 -28.16 -9.67
C HIS A 830 -2.44 -28.29 -10.49
N ILE A 831 -2.41 -27.90 -11.77
CA ILE A 831 -3.57 -27.97 -12.66
C ILE A 831 -3.49 -29.17 -13.61
N PHE A 832 -2.27 -29.57 -14.00
CA PHE A 832 -2.01 -30.53 -15.08
C PHE A 832 -1.10 -31.66 -14.64
#